data_AF-A0A1T5A5Y4-F1
#
_entry.id   AF-A0A1T5A5Y4-F1
#
_cell.length_a   1.000
_cell.length_b   1.000
_cell.length_c   1.000
_cell.angle_alpha   90.00
_cell.angle_beta   90.00
_cell.angle_gamma   90.00
#
_symmetry.space_group_name_H-M   'P 1'
#
loop_
_entity.id
_entity.type
_entity.pdbx_description
1 polymer ?
#
loop_
_entity_poly.entity_id
_entity_poly.type
_entity_poly.pdbx_seq_one_letter_code
_entity_poly.pdbx_strand_id
1 'polypeptide(L)'
;MNQNYIKADKWCIIEEGFDTENVKSSESIFSIGNGAMGQRANFEESYSGETFQGSYIAGVYYPDKTRVGWWKNGYPEYFAKVLNAPNWIGIKIYIDDVEFDLATCKKISGFKRELNMKEGVYTRNFQAVSSNNVEINVIVKRFLSLDIDEVGAISYSIKVLKADAKIGFEPFLDSGITNEDSNWDDKFWNTTNVSVSQNRAFIEAHTMKTNFETCTFMQASLNYNGKEVSALQGEKSETYVSLKFEQNVKAGETLILTKFGGYTVTRNHDANELVSAANDTLDKASSLGFDVLLQKQKEAWASIWEMSDIVIEGDVKAQQGIRFNIFQLNQTYLGTDSRLNIGPKGFTGEKYGGSTYWDTEAYCIPFYMATKDDKVARKLLKYRYNHLEKAIANATKLGFSNGAALYPMVTMNGEECHNEWEITFEEIHRNGAIAYAIHNYYRYTGDYSYIPEMGLEVLIGIARFWHQRVNFSKDKNKYVMLGVTGPNEYENNVHNNWYTNYLAKWCINYTLTQMANVKNGYPDDYHRIMGKTKLTDRECDKWKNVADNMYFPYSKEFGVFLQQDGFLDKDLVKVDDLPKTDRPINQKWSWDRILRSPYIKQADVLQGFYFFEEDFSLEDLEKHFDFYEPFTVHESSLSPCVHSIQAAKLGRMEQAYNFYLRTSRLDLDDYNKEVEEGLHITSMAGTWMSIVEGFGGMRVIDDKLSFKPQIPNQWKAYSFKVNFRNRIIKVKVTTESTTFELSGSKEVSIRVNGKKVELFPDELVTV
;
A
#
# COMPACT_ATOMS: atom_id res chain seq x y z
N MET A 1 -17.86 8.25 -16.87
CA MET A 1 -18.54 8.56 -15.60
C MET A 1 -17.97 7.63 -14.57
N ASN A 2 -17.81 8.08 -13.33
CA ASN A 2 -17.30 7.29 -12.21
C ASN A 2 -18.27 6.15 -11.86
N GLN A 3 -17.76 5.02 -11.35
CA GLN A 3 -18.61 3.95 -10.85
C GLN A 3 -19.25 4.41 -9.52
N ASN A 4 -20.56 4.22 -9.35
CA ASN A 4 -21.29 4.67 -8.16
C ASN A 4 -22.32 3.61 -7.72
N TYR A 5 -21.85 2.37 -7.55
CA TYR A 5 -22.66 1.24 -7.09
C TYR A 5 -22.40 0.87 -5.62
N ILE A 6 -21.37 1.46 -5.00
CA ILE A 6 -21.08 1.30 -3.57
C ILE A 6 -21.98 2.24 -2.75
N LYS A 7 -22.76 1.66 -1.85
CA LYS A 7 -23.62 2.40 -0.92
C LYS A 7 -22.79 3.02 0.19
N ALA A 8 -23.03 4.30 0.46
CA ALA A 8 -22.34 5.03 1.52
C ALA A 8 -22.77 4.53 2.90
N ASP A 9 -21.82 4.02 3.68
CA ASP A 9 -21.99 3.63 5.08
C ASP A 9 -20.73 3.99 5.88
N LYS A 10 -20.89 4.24 7.19
CA LYS A 10 -19.79 4.71 8.04
C LYS A 10 -18.71 3.66 8.31
N TRP A 11 -19.04 2.37 8.26
CA TRP A 11 -18.15 1.27 8.66
C TRP A 11 -18.14 0.11 7.66
N CYS A 12 -19.06 0.10 6.70
CA CYS A 12 -19.14 -0.95 5.70
C CYS A 12 -18.91 -0.40 4.29
N ILE A 13 -18.29 -1.23 3.45
CA ILE A 13 -18.47 -1.16 2.01
C ILE A 13 -19.62 -2.10 1.65
N ILE A 14 -20.63 -1.60 0.94
CA ILE A 14 -21.85 -2.33 0.64
C ILE A 14 -22.15 -2.24 -0.85
N GLU A 15 -22.27 -3.40 -1.50
CA GLU A 15 -22.79 -3.58 -2.85
C GLU A 15 -24.15 -4.30 -2.74
N GLU A 16 -25.19 -3.73 -3.35
CA GLU A 16 -26.54 -4.29 -3.41
C GLU A 16 -26.93 -4.55 -4.87
N GLY A 17 -27.49 -5.72 -5.15
CA GLY A 17 -27.71 -6.20 -6.52
C GLY A 17 -26.49 -6.93 -7.09
N PHE A 18 -26.73 -7.79 -8.08
CA PHE A 18 -25.68 -8.55 -8.75
C PHE A 18 -25.58 -8.09 -10.20
N ASP A 19 -24.45 -7.47 -10.54
CA ASP A 19 -24.12 -7.02 -11.89
C ASP A 19 -22.78 -7.64 -12.28
N THR A 20 -22.80 -8.39 -13.38
CA THR A 20 -21.64 -9.14 -13.86
C THR A 20 -20.51 -8.23 -14.31
N GLU A 21 -20.82 -7.00 -14.76
CA GLU A 21 -19.80 -6.04 -15.21
C GLU A 21 -18.95 -5.52 -14.03
N ASN A 22 -19.48 -5.56 -12.81
CA ASN A 22 -18.78 -5.04 -11.62
C ASN A 22 -17.92 -6.10 -10.90
N VAL A 23 -17.94 -7.38 -11.31
CA VAL A 23 -17.36 -8.47 -10.51
C VAL A 23 -15.86 -8.28 -10.25
N LYS A 24 -15.05 -8.00 -11.27
CA LYS A 24 -13.59 -7.77 -11.09
C LYS A 24 -13.28 -6.55 -10.23
N SER A 25 -14.09 -5.49 -10.36
CA SER A 25 -13.95 -4.27 -9.56
C SER A 25 -14.30 -4.55 -8.09
N SER A 26 -15.40 -5.27 -7.84
CA SER A 26 -15.84 -5.69 -6.51
C SER A 26 -14.89 -6.70 -5.87
N GLU A 27 -14.21 -7.54 -6.64
CA GLU A 27 -13.13 -8.39 -6.14
C GLU A 27 -11.98 -7.59 -5.55
N SER A 28 -11.56 -6.50 -6.21
CA SER A 28 -10.55 -5.58 -5.67
C SER A 28 -11.06 -4.86 -4.42
N ILE A 29 -12.21 -4.19 -4.52
CA ILE A 29 -12.75 -3.33 -3.44
C ILE A 29 -12.97 -4.11 -2.15
N PHE A 30 -13.44 -5.35 -2.24
CA PHE A 30 -13.75 -6.17 -1.07
C PHE A 30 -12.58 -7.08 -0.64
N SER A 31 -11.38 -6.88 -1.19
CA SER A 31 -10.18 -7.66 -0.85
C SER A 31 -9.91 -7.64 0.66
N ILE A 32 -9.41 -8.77 1.16
CA ILE A 32 -9.04 -8.96 2.56
C ILE A 32 -7.57 -9.34 2.72
N GLY A 33 -6.95 -9.00 3.85
CA GLY A 33 -5.52 -9.16 4.13
C GLY A 33 -5.24 -9.15 5.64
N ASN A 34 -4.15 -9.81 6.06
CA ASN A 34 -3.67 -9.81 7.45
C ASN A 34 -2.17 -9.48 7.56
N GLY A 35 -1.57 -8.87 6.54
CA GLY A 35 -0.14 -8.57 6.47
C GLY A 35 0.78 -9.78 6.16
N ALA A 36 0.33 -11.01 6.39
CA ALA A 36 1.05 -12.24 6.03
C ALA A 36 0.57 -12.82 4.69
N MET A 37 -0.71 -12.66 4.38
CA MET A 37 -1.33 -13.00 3.11
C MET A 37 -2.50 -12.07 2.79
N GLY A 38 -2.98 -12.11 1.56
CA GLY A 38 -4.22 -11.47 1.17
C GLY A 38 -4.95 -12.18 0.04
N GLN A 39 -6.19 -11.78 -0.17
CA GLN A 39 -7.16 -12.48 -0.98
C GLN A 39 -8.10 -11.45 -1.62
N ARG A 40 -8.15 -11.43 -2.95
CA ARG A 40 -9.21 -10.75 -3.69
C ARG A 40 -10.56 -11.36 -3.32
N ALA A 41 -11.63 -10.57 -3.40
CA ALA A 41 -12.96 -11.02 -3.00
C ALA A 41 -13.64 -11.95 -4.01
N ASN A 42 -12.88 -12.88 -4.60
CA ASN A 42 -13.39 -13.95 -5.45
C ASN A 42 -14.42 -14.78 -4.69
N PHE A 43 -15.39 -15.30 -5.42
CA PHE A 43 -16.38 -16.22 -4.86
C PHE A 43 -15.72 -17.54 -4.49
N GLU A 44 -16.20 -18.10 -3.38
CA GLU A 44 -15.75 -19.40 -2.91
C GLU A 44 -16.26 -20.52 -3.82
N GLU A 45 -17.51 -20.40 -4.29
CA GLU A 45 -18.09 -21.28 -5.29
C GLU A 45 -17.68 -21.00 -6.73
N SER A 46 -17.99 -21.95 -7.61
CA SER A 46 -17.79 -21.83 -9.04
C SER A 46 -18.48 -20.58 -9.60
N TYR A 47 -17.74 -19.86 -10.44
CA TYR A 47 -18.23 -18.70 -11.17
C TYR A 47 -17.64 -18.71 -12.58
N SER A 48 -18.47 -18.96 -13.59
CA SER A 48 -18.01 -19.03 -14.99
C SER A 48 -17.99 -17.68 -15.72
N GLY A 49 -18.43 -16.61 -15.08
CA GLY A 49 -18.32 -15.25 -15.61
C GLY A 49 -16.90 -14.69 -15.50
N GLU A 50 -16.70 -13.47 -16.00
CA GLU A 50 -15.38 -12.84 -15.89
C GLU A 50 -15.01 -12.53 -14.44
N THR A 51 -13.85 -13.02 -14.02
CA THR A 51 -13.28 -12.91 -12.66
C THR A 51 -11.77 -12.82 -12.76
N PHE A 52 -11.14 -12.19 -11.77
CA PHE A 52 -9.69 -12.17 -11.63
C PHE A 52 -9.31 -12.83 -10.31
N GLN A 53 -8.93 -14.10 -10.37
CA GLN A 53 -8.52 -14.89 -9.20
C GLN A 53 -7.19 -14.39 -8.64
N GLY A 54 -7.14 -14.01 -7.36
CA GLY A 54 -5.89 -13.57 -6.74
C GLY A 54 -5.80 -13.87 -5.25
N SER A 55 -4.84 -14.71 -4.89
CA SER A 55 -4.40 -14.96 -3.50
C SER A 55 -2.91 -14.65 -3.44
N TYR A 56 -2.42 -14.02 -2.38
CA TYR A 56 -1.02 -13.55 -2.35
C TYR A 56 -0.40 -13.86 -1.00
N ILE A 57 0.86 -14.31 -1.01
CA ILE A 57 1.65 -14.56 0.21
C ILE A 57 2.74 -13.49 0.32
N ALA A 58 2.81 -12.83 1.47
CA ALA A 58 3.74 -11.74 1.67
C ALA A 58 5.19 -12.20 1.51
N GLY A 59 5.93 -11.49 0.64
CA GLY A 59 7.35 -11.73 0.39
C GLY A 59 7.67 -12.99 -0.44
N VAL A 60 6.66 -13.71 -0.94
CA VAL A 60 6.84 -14.80 -1.90
C VAL A 60 6.71 -14.24 -3.32
N TYR A 61 7.81 -14.28 -4.07
CA TYR A 61 7.88 -13.64 -5.38
C TYR A 61 8.62 -14.49 -6.40
N TYR A 62 8.45 -14.13 -7.67
CA TYR A 62 9.09 -14.74 -8.82
C TYR A 62 9.90 -13.71 -9.62
N PRO A 63 11.14 -14.04 -10.04
CA PRO A 63 11.94 -13.21 -10.93
C PRO A 63 11.54 -13.51 -12.39
N ASP A 64 10.51 -12.81 -12.88
CA ASP A 64 10.03 -12.96 -14.25
C ASP A 64 11.03 -12.31 -15.22
N LYS A 65 11.42 -13.01 -16.28
CA LYS A 65 12.50 -12.55 -17.15
C LYS A 65 12.11 -11.22 -17.81
N THR A 66 13.00 -10.25 -17.74
CA THR A 66 12.76 -8.91 -18.30
C THR A 66 12.34 -8.99 -19.76
N ARG A 67 11.20 -8.36 -20.08
CA ARG A 67 10.68 -8.20 -21.42
C ARG A 67 10.78 -6.73 -21.82
N VAL A 68 11.54 -6.44 -22.87
CA VAL A 68 11.72 -5.10 -23.42
C VAL A 68 11.78 -5.17 -24.94
N GLY A 69 11.36 -4.11 -25.62
CA GLY A 69 11.54 -4.01 -27.07
C GLY A 69 13.02 -3.91 -27.47
N TRP A 70 13.80 -3.13 -26.71
CA TRP A 70 15.22 -2.89 -26.97
C TRP A 70 16.00 -2.87 -25.65
N TRP A 71 17.01 -3.74 -25.53
CA TRP A 71 17.85 -3.80 -24.34
C TRP A 71 18.74 -2.55 -24.21
N LYS A 72 18.90 -2.07 -22.98
CA LYS A 72 19.85 -1.02 -22.59
C LYS A 72 20.80 -1.57 -21.54
N ASN A 73 22.09 -1.26 -21.68
CA ASN A 73 23.08 -1.65 -20.68
C ASN A 73 22.71 -1.07 -19.32
N GLY A 74 22.66 -1.92 -18.30
CA GLY A 74 22.19 -1.55 -16.96
C GLY A 74 20.78 -2.04 -16.64
N TYR A 75 19.98 -2.49 -17.62
CA TYR A 75 18.66 -3.06 -17.32
C TYR A 75 18.75 -4.29 -16.41
N PRO A 76 17.75 -4.48 -15.54
CA PRO A 76 17.68 -5.68 -14.72
C PRO A 76 17.34 -6.90 -15.57
N GLU A 77 17.81 -8.06 -15.13
CA GLU A 77 17.58 -9.34 -15.83
C GLU A 77 16.16 -9.90 -15.61
N TYR A 78 15.49 -9.43 -14.56
CA TYR A 78 14.12 -9.82 -14.21
C TYR A 78 13.31 -8.66 -13.63
N PHE A 79 11.99 -8.80 -13.69
CA PHE A 79 11.02 -8.02 -12.93
C PHE A 79 10.43 -8.93 -11.84
N ALA A 80 10.61 -8.56 -10.57
CA ALA A 80 10.07 -9.34 -9.46
C ALA A 80 8.56 -9.10 -9.30
N LYS A 81 7.78 -10.19 -9.24
CA LYS A 81 6.33 -10.15 -9.04
C LYS A 81 5.93 -11.06 -7.87
N VAL A 82 5.11 -10.56 -6.95
CA VAL A 82 4.34 -11.42 -6.03
C VAL A 82 3.41 -12.27 -6.86
N LEU A 83 3.41 -13.57 -6.58
CA LEU A 83 2.64 -14.53 -7.35
C LEU A 83 1.22 -14.62 -6.85
N ASN A 84 0.30 -14.94 -7.78
CA ASN A 84 -0.93 -15.59 -7.37
C ASN A 84 -0.53 -16.91 -6.70
N ALA A 85 -1.03 -17.18 -5.51
CA ALA A 85 -0.69 -18.34 -4.70
C ALA A 85 -1.75 -19.44 -4.86
N PRO A 86 -1.40 -20.72 -4.60
CA PRO A 86 -2.36 -21.82 -4.70
C PRO A 86 -3.67 -21.52 -3.97
N ASN A 87 -4.79 -21.76 -4.63
CA ASN A 87 -6.11 -21.40 -4.13
C ASN A 87 -6.48 -22.23 -2.91
N TRP A 88 -6.79 -21.56 -1.80
CA TRP A 88 -7.29 -22.21 -0.58
C TRP A 88 -8.77 -21.93 -0.31
N ILE A 89 -9.40 -20.96 -0.98
CA ILE A 89 -10.78 -20.55 -0.70
C ILE A 89 -11.84 -21.41 -1.39
N GLY A 90 -11.46 -22.15 -2.42
CA GLY A 90 -12.39 -22.85 -3.31
C GLY A 90 -13.32 -23.86 -2.63
N ILE A 91 -14.61 -23.80 -2.96
CA ILE A 91 -15.68 -24.68 -2.49
C ILE A 91 -16.66 -24.94 -3.65
N LYS A 92 -16.52 -26.07 -4.35
CA LYS A 92 -17.56 -26.47 -5.30
C LYS A 92 -18.83 -26.87 -4.56
N ILE A 93 -19.98 -26.51 -5.11
CA ILE A 93 -21.29 -26.78 -4.52
C ILE A 93 -22.12 -27.54 -5.54
N TYR A 94 -22.81 -28.59 -5.10
CA TYR A 94 -23.73 -29.36 -5.93
C TYR A 94 -25.11 -29.33 -5.31
N ILE A 95 -26.14 -29.10 -6.12
CA ILE A 95 -27.55 -29.10 -5.71
C ILE A 95 -28.25 -30.14 -6.59
N ASP A 96 -28.73 -31.22 -5.98
CA ASP A 96 -29.24 -32.41 -6.68
C ASP A 96 -28.29 -32.87 -7.79
N ASP A 97 -27.00 -33.01 -7.42
CA ASP A 97 -25.89 -33.45 -8.27
C ASP A 97 -25.57 -32.52 -9.47
N VAL A 98 -26.16 -31.31 -9.53
CA VAL A 98 -25.82 -30.25 -10.51
C VAL A 98 -24.94 -29.20 -9.84
N GLU A 99 -23.79 -28.88 -10.45
CA GLU A 99 -22.88 -27.84 -9.94
C GLU A 99 -23.57 -26.46 -9.90
N PHE A 100 -23.46 -25.80 -8.75
CA PHE A 100 -23.99 -24.47 -8.52
C PHE A 100 -22.96 -23.43 -8.99
N ASP A 101 -23.39 -22.62 -9.94
CA ASP A 101 -22.62 -21.49 -10.47
C ASP A 101 -23.51 -20.26 -10.49
N LEU A 102 -23.06 -19.19 -9.83
CA LEU A 102 -23.83 -17.95 -9.73
C LEU A 102 -24.07 -17.32 -11.10
N ALA A 103 -23.14 -17.45 -12.06
CA ALA A 103 -23.28 -16.90 -13.41
C ALA A 103 -24.41 -17.56 -14.22
N THR A 104 -24.76 -18.82 -13.92
CA THR A 104 -25.77 -19.60 -14.67
C THR A 104 -27.11 -19.71 -13.94
N CYS A 105 -27.24 -19.07 -12.78
CA CYS A 105 -28.49 -19.05 -12.01
C CYS A 105 -29.63 -18.41 -12.83
N LYS A 106 -30.83 -19.00 -12.77
CA LYS A 106 -32.02 -18.49 -13.46
C LYS A 106 -32.50 -17.15 -12.89
N LYS A 107 -32.26 -16.95 -11.60
CA LYS A 107 -32.61 -15.73 -10.89
C LYS A 107 -31.74 -15.58 -9.66
N ILE A 108 -31.27 -14.35 -9.44
CA ILE A 108 -30.60 -13.93 -8.20
C ILE A 108 -31.41 -12.77 -7.63
N SER A 109 -31.63 -12.79 -6.31
CA SER A 109 -32.36 -11.72 -5.63
C SER A 109 -31.80 -11.48 -4.23
N GLY A 110 -31.93 -10.25 -3.72
CA GLY A 110 -31.40 -9.89 -2.42
C GLY A 110 -29.88 -10.05 -2.31
N PHE A 111 -29.15 -9.98 -3.43
CA PHE A 111 -27.70 -10.01 -3.40
C PHE A 111 -27.17 -8.80 -2.64
N LYS A 112 -26.37 -9.07 -1.62
CA LYS A 112 -25.63 -8.07 -0.87
C LYS A 112 -24.24 -8.60 -0.53
N ARG A 113 -23.23 -7.83 -0.92
CA ARG A 113 -21.83 -8.01 -0.52
C ARG A 113 -21.49 -6.90 0.46
N GLU A 114 -20.90 -7.27 1.59
CA GLU A 114 -20.54 -6.36 2.68
C GLU A 114 -19.12 -6.64 3.16
N LEU A 115 -18.28 -5.60 3.18
CA LEU A 115 -17.00 -5.62 3.89
C LEU A 115 -17.16 -4.74 5.13
N ASN A 116 -17.30 -5.37 6.30
CA ASN A 116 -17.36 -4.67 7.57
C ASN A 116 -15.94 -4.33 8.02
N MET A 117 -15.54 -3.07 7.85
CA MET A 117 -14.19 -2.59 8.14
C MET A 117 -13.93 -2.51 9.65
N LYS A 118 -14.99 -2.30 10.45
CA LYS A 118 -14.88 -2.23 11.91
C LYS A 118 -14.44 -3.57 12.51
N GLU A 119 -14.94 -4.66 11.94
CA GLU A 119 -14.73 -6.02 12.44
C GLU A 119 -13.75 -6.82 11.56
N GLY A 120 -13.44 -6.33 10.36
CA GLY A 120 -12.58 -7.01 9.38
C GLY A 120 -13.16 -8.31 8.85
N VAL A 121 -14.43 -8.26 8.44
CA VAL A 121 -15.19 -9.44 7.99
C VAL A 121 -15.85 -9.15 6.65
N TYR A 122 -15.61 -10.03 5.70
CA TYR A 122 -16.34 -10.10 4.43
C TYR A 122 -17.60 -10.96 4.62
N THR A 123 -18.75 -10.45 4.17
CA THR A 123 -20.02 -11.17 4.18
C THR A 123 -20.70 -11.05 2.82
N ARG A 124 -21.21 -12.16 2.29
CA ARG A 124 -22.03 -12.18 1.08
C ARG A 124 -23.31 -12.96 1.34
N ASN A 125 -24.46 -12.41 0.94
CA ASN A 125 -25.74 -13.09 1.06
C ASN A 125 -26.59 -12.85 -0.18
N PHE A 126 -27.36 -13.86 -0.57
CA PHE A 126 -28.26 -13.80 -1.72
C PHE A 126 -29.25 -14.97 -1.68
N GLN A 127 -30.35 -14.81 -2.40
CA GLN A 127 -31.22 -15.90 -2.79
C GLN A 127 -31.03 -16.20 -4.26
N ALA A 128 -30.98 -17.47 -4.61
CA ALA A 128 -30.81 -17.92 -5.99
C ALA A 128 -31.82 -19.00 -6.35
N VAL A 129 -32.25 -18.99 -7.61
CA VAL A 129 -32.89 -20.11 -8.27
C VAL A 129 -31.82 -20.76 -9.16
N SER A 130 -31.36 -21.93 -8.76
CA SER A 130 -30.32 -22.67 -9.49
C SER A 130 -30.76 -23.05 -10.91
N SER A 131 -29.82 -23.48 -11.74
CA SER A 131 -30.08 -23.94 -13.11
C SER A 131 -31.11 -25.09 -13.15
N ASN A 132 -31.14 -25.96 -12.14
CA ASN A 132 -32.11 -27.04 -11.96
C ASN A 132 -33.39 -26.68 -11.16
N ASN A 133 -33.66 -25.39 -10.92
CA ASN A 133 -34.88 -24.86 -10.26
C ASN A 133 -34.99 -25.07 -8.74
N VAL A 134 -33.88 -25.30 -8.04
CA VAL A 134 -33.88 -25.33 -6.57
C VAL A 134 -33.70 -23.92 -6.04
N GLU A 135 -34.54 -23.53 -5.08
CA GLU A 135 -34.48 -22.22 -4.44
C GLU A 135 -33.67 -22.30 -3.16
N ILE A 136 -32.59 -21.53 -3.11
CA ILE A 136 -31.68 -21.50 -1.97
C ILE A 136 -31.47 -20.07 -1.45
N ASN A 137 -31.11 -19.98 -0.18
CA ASN A 137 -30.59 -18.77 0.44
C ASN A 137 -29.17 -19.05 0.95
N VAL A 138 -28.21 -18.27 0.47
CA VAL A 138 -26.79 -18.41 0.79
C VAL A 138 -26.35 -17.28 1.71
N ILE A 139 -25.54 -17.60 2.71
CA ILE A 139 -24.79 -16.64 3.53
C ILE A 139 -23.35 -17.14 3.65
N VAL A 140 -22.40 -16.33 3.22
CA VAL A 140 -20.97 -16.59 3.33
C VAL A 140 -20.34 -15.55 4.24
N LYS A 141 -19.50 -15.97 5.18
CA LYS A 141 -18.62 -15.10 5.96
C LYS A 141 -17.18 -15.56 5.80
N ARG A 142 -16.27 -14.61 5.56
CA ARG A 142 -14.84 -14.88 5.38
C ARG A 142 -13.98 -13.81 6.04
N PHE A 143 -12.86 -14.21 6.63
CA PHE A 143 -11.81 -13.31 7.09
C PHE A 143 -10.46 -14.02 7.10
N LEU A 144 -9.38 -13.23 7.06
CA LEU A 144 -8.01 -13.68 7.34
C LEU A 144 -7.68 -13.28 8.77
N SER A 145 -7.21 -14.23 9.58
CA SER A 145 -7.01 -14.02 11.01
C SER A 145 -5.87 -13.05 11.27
N LEU A 146 -6.09 -12.08 12.17
CA LEU A 146 -5.03 -11.25 12.74
C LEU A 146 -4.35 -11.87 13.98
N ASP A 147 -4.86 -13.00 14.50
CA ASP A 147 -4.30 -13.71 15.68
C ASP A 147 -3.42 -14.90 15.29
N ILE A 148 -3.65 -15.46 14.09
CA ILE A 148 -2.95 -16.62 13.54
C ILE A 148 -2.63 -16.30 12.09
N ASP A 149 -1.41 -15.82 11.83
CA ASP A 149 -0.99 -15.24 10.55
C ASP A 149 -1.26 -16.16 9.35
N GLU A 150 -1.11 -17.48 9.54
CA GLU A 150 -1.20 -18.48 8.47
C GLU A 150 -2.62 -18.85 8.03
N VAL A 151 -3.68 -18.46 8.77
CA VAL A 151 -5.03 -19.02 8.57
C VAL A 151 -6.11 -17.98 8.25
N GLY A 152 -6.94 -18.32 7.27
CA GLY A 152 -8.24 -17.73 7.01
C GLY A 152 -9.37 -18.69 7.37
N ALA A 153 -10.56 -18.14 7.59
CA ALA A 153 -11.75 -18.89 7.97
C ALA A 153 -12.93 -18.52 7.08
N ILE A 154 -13.67 -19.55 6.64
CA ILE A 154 -14.88 -19.43 5.82
C ILE A 154 -16.01 -20.17 6.53
N SER A 155 -17.16 -19.51 6.66
CA SER A 155 -18.44 -20.13 7.01
C SER A 155 -19.38 -19.97 5.82
N TYR A 156 -19.79 -21.08 5.21
CA TYR A 156 -20.67 -21.12 4.05
C TYR A 156 -21.98 -21.80 4.44
N SER A 157 -23.08 -21.04 4.45
CA SER A 157 -24.40 -21.50 4.86
C SER A 157 -25.34 -21.56 3.66
N ILE A 158 -25.97 -22.71 3.42
CA ILE A 158 -27.04 -22.89 2.42
C ILE A 158 -28.32 -23.31 3.14
N LYS A 159 -29.37 -22.52 2.98
CA LYS A 159 -30.74 -22.86 3.37
C LYS A 159 -31.55 -23.23 2.14
N VAL A 160 -32.17 -24.40 2.12
CA VAL A 160 -33.06 -24.82 1.04
C VAL A 160 -34.47 -24.29 1.33
N LEU A 161 -35.14 -23.65 0.38
CA LEU A 161 -36.34 -22.84 0.68
C LEU A 161 -37.67 -23.57 0.52
N LYS A 162 -37.90 -24.25 -0.62
CA LYS A 162 -39.24 -24.73 -1.00
C LYS A 162 -39.41 -26.25 -1.05
N ALA A 163 -38.37 -26.98 -1.42
CA ALA A 163 -38.40 -28.43 -1.57
C ALA A 163 -37.12 -29.01 -0.99
N ASP A 164 -37.18 -30.24 -0.49
CA ASP A 164 -35.98 -30.96 -0.04
C ASP A 164 -34.99 -31.09 -1.20
N ALA A 165 -33.70 -30.98 -0.91
CA ALA A 165 -32.64 -31.10 -1.91
C ALA A 165 -31.42 -31.80 -1.33
N LYS A 166 -30.69 -32.52 -2.18
CA LYS A 166 -29.38 -33.06 -1.85
C LYS A 166 -28.35 -31.95 -2.08
N ILE A 167 -27.66 -31.54 -1.01
CA ILE A 167 -26.59 -30.53 -1.10
C ILE A 167 -25.24 -31.23 -0.93
N GLY A 168 -24.37 -31.03 -1.91
CA GLY A 168 -22.98 -31.46 -1.91
C GLY A 168 -22.05 -30.27 -1.71
N PHE A 169 -21.10 -30.39 -0.79
CA PHE A 169 -19.97 -29.47 -0.65
C PHE A 169 -18.68 -30.17 -0.99
N GLU A 170 -17.87 -29.55 -1.82
CA GLU A 170 -16.54 -30.02 -2.19
C GLU A 170 -15.52 -28.88 -2.01
N PRO A 171 -15.10 -28.58 -0.75
CA PRO A 171 -13.96 -27.71 -0.50
C PRO A 171 -12.69 -28.31 -1.10
N PHE A 172 -11.88 -27.47 -1.75
CA PHE A 172 -10.68 -27.91 -2.45
C PHE A 172 -9.48 -26.98 -2.23
N LEU A 173 -8.31 -27.50 -2.56
CA LEU A 173 -7.06 -26.76 -2.79
C LEU A 173 -6.64 -26.94 -4.24
N ASP A 174 -6.09 -25.89 -4.85
CA ASP A 174 -5.62 -25.93 -6.24
C ASP A 174 -4.34 -25.12 -6.45
N SER A 175 -3.25 -25.78 -6.85
CA SER A 175 -1.98 -25.17 -7.25
C SER A 175 -1.80 -25.07 -8.76
N GLY A 176 -2.81 -25.43 -9.56
CA GLY A 176 -2.86 -25.27 -11.02
C GLY A 176 -3.17 -23.85 -11.49
N ILE A 177 -3.08 -22.87 -10.60
CA ILE A 177 -3.36 -21.45 -10.85
C ILE A 177 -2.31 -20.79 -11.76
N THR A 178 -2.74 -19.74 -12.45
CA THR A 178 -1.89 -18.88 -13.28
C THR A 178 -1.96 -17.43 -12.80
N ASN A 179 -1.04 -16.62 -13.31
CA ASN A 179 -1.00 -15.17 -13.14
C ASN A 179 -1.45 -14.51 -14.46
N GLU A 180 -2.21 -13.42 -14.39
CA GLU A 180 -2.60 -12.66 -15.58
C GLU A 180 -1.44 -11.85 -16.16
N ASP A 181 -0.57 -11.31 -15.30
CA ASP A 181 0.58 -10.49 -15.70
C ASP A 181 1.86 -11.34 -15.81
N SER A 182 1.87 -12.33 -16.71
CA SER A 182 3.07 -13.11 -17.05
C SER A 182 3.77 -12.57 -18.30
N ASN A 183 5.09 -12.36 -18.25
CA ASN A 183 5.82 -11.87 -19.43
C ASN A 183 5.90 -12.90 -20.55
N TRP A 184 5.92 -14.19 -20.20
CA TRP A 184 6.24 -15.33 -21.08
C TRP A 184 5.36 -16.57 -20.87
N ASP A 185 4.22 -16.45 -20.20
CA ASP A 185 3.34 -17.57 -19.81
C ASP A 185 4.09 -18.68 -19.04
N ASP A 186 5.11 -18.28 -18.27
CA ASP A 186 5.93 -19.19 -17.45
C ASP A 186 5.07 -19.88 -16.37
N LYS A 187 5.32 -21.17 -16.13
CA LYS A 187 4.81 -21.86 -14.94
C LYS A 187 5.54 -21.32 -13.71
N PHE A 188 4.80 -20.74 -12.77
CA PHE A 188 5.41 -20.12 -11.57
C PHE A 188 5.52 -21.04 -10.35
N TRP A 189 4.66 -22.05 -10.25
CA TRP A 189 4.64 -22.99 -9.14
C TRP A 189 5.02 -24.40 -9.59
N ASN A 190 5.85 -25.08 -8.81
CA ASN A 190 6.08 -26.52 -8.92
C ASN A 190 5.41 -27.22 -7.74
N THR A 191 4.40 -28.04 -8.00
CA THR A 191 3.76 -28.85 -6.95
C THR A 191 4.62 -30.09 -6.69
N THR A 192 5.03 -30.28 -5.44
CA THR A 192 5.92 -31.38 -5.04
C THR A 192 5.15 -32.52 -4.41
N ASN A 193 4.08 -32.21 -3.67
CA ASN A 193 3.26 -33.22 -3.02
C ASN A 193 1.82 -32.74 -2.84
N VAL A 194 0.89 -33.68 -2.96
CA VAL A 194 -0.53 -33.48 -2.67
C VAL A 194 -0.93 -34.58 -1.71
N SER A 195 -1.46 -34.22 -0.55
CA SER A 195 -1.82 -35.18 0.50
C SER A 195 -3.16 -34.86 1.15
N VAL A 196 -3.80 -35.90 1.69
CA VAL A 196 -5.09 -35.84 2.38
C VAL A 196 -5.00 -36.71 3.62
N SER A 197 -5.54 -36.23 4.74
CA SER A 197 -5.61 -36.97 5.99
C SER A 197 -6.92 -36.60 6.70
N GLN A 198 -7.84 -37.54 6.80
CA GLN A 198 -9.16 -37.34 7.39
C GLN A 198 -9.91 -36.16 6.72
N ASN A 199 -10.18 -35.08 7.47
CA ASN A 199 -10.85 -33.87 7.02
C ASN A 199 -9.86 -32.73 6.71
N ARG A 200 -8.58 -33.05 6.49
CA ARG A 200 -7.52 -32.12 6.11
C ARG A 200 -6.93 -32.47 4.75
N ALA A 201 -6.49 -31.46 4.03
CA ALA A 201 -5.71 -31.64 2.81
C ALA A 201 -4.59 -30.61 2.73
N PHE A 202 -3.53 -30.98 2.00
CA PHE A 202 -2.32 -30.20 1.88
C PHE A 202 -1.78 -30.28 0.45
N ILE A 203 -1.31 -29.15 -0.05
CA ILE A 203 -0.51 -29.06 -1.27
C ILE A 203 0.82 -28.42 -0.90
N GLU A 204 1.91 -29.16 -1.07
CA GLU A 204 3.27 -28.64 -0.98
C GLU A 204 3.71 -28.21 -2.38
N ALA A 205 4.18 -26.98 -2.49
CA ALA A 205 4.67 -26.42 -3.73
C ALA A 205 5.81 -25.45 -3.45
N HIS A 206 6.65 -25.21 -4.45
CA HIS A 206 7.63 -24.14 -4.39
C HIS A 206 7.55 -23.25 -5.63
N THR A 207 7.93 -21.99 -5.45
CA THR A 207 8.09 -21.07 -6.57
C THR A 207 9.25 -21.55 -7.45
N MET A 208 9.06 -21.50 -8.76
CA MET A 208 10.13 -21.69 -9.73
C MET A 208 11.19 -20.58 -9.55
N LYS A 209 12.47 -20.85 -9.86
CA LYS A 209 13.63 -19.93 -9.75
C LYS A 209 14.01 -19.45 -8.33
N THR A 210 13.06 -19.02 -7.48
CA THR A 210 13.33 -18.52 -6.12
C THR A 210 13.26 -19.60 -5.03
N ASN A 211 12.63 -20.74 -5.28
CA ASN A 211 12.47 -21.86 -4.33
C ASN A 211 11.91 -21.44 -2.95
N PHE A 212 10.97 -20.49 -2.92
CA PHE A 212 10.11 -20.34 -1.75
C PHE A 212 9.17 -21.53 -1.69
N GLU A 213 9.39 -22.42 -0.72
CA GLU A 213 8.52 -23.56 -0.49
C GLU A 213 7.35 -23.16 0.41
N THR A 214 6.20 -23.74 0.12
CA THR A 214 4.92 -23.40 0.71
C THR A 214 4.11 -24.67 0.92
N CYS A 215 3.35 -24.74 2.00
CA CYS A 215 2.26 -25.69 2.16
C CYS A 215 0.96 -24.91 2.21
N THR A 216 0.14 -25.10 1.17
CA THR A 216 -1.24 -24.64 1.16
C THR A 216 -2.08 -25.70 1.84
N PHE A 217 -2.89 -25.33 2.83
CA PHE A 217 -3.61 -26.28 3.65
C PHE A 217 -5.07 -25.93 3.80
N MET A 218 -5.88 -26.95 4.10
CA MET A 218 -7.25 -26.77 4.56
C MET A 218 -7.66 -27.84 5.57
N GLN A 219 -8.65 -27.48 6.39
CA GLN A 219 -9.51 -28.39 7.14
C GLN A 219 -10.96 -27.96 6.93
N ALA A 220 -11.87 -28.91 6.71
CA ALA A 220 -13.29 -28.62 6.54
C ALA A 220 -14.18 -29.50 7.42
N SER A 221 -15.29 -28.94 7.90
CA SER A 221 -16.35 -29.66 8.60
C SER A 221 -17.72 -29.19 8.14
N LEU A 222 -18.68 -30.11 8.08
CA LEU A 222 -20.05 -29.84 7.65
C LEU A 222 -21.01 -30.11 8.80
N ASN A 223 -21.86 -29.14 9.13
CA ASN A 223 -22.86 -29.27 10.19
C ASN A 223 -24.28 -29.17 9.64
N TYR A 224 -25.12 -30.16 9.97
CA TYR A 224 -26.55 -30.18 9.69
C TYR A 224 -27.32 -30.40 10.99
N ASN A 225 -28.17 -29.44 11.37
CA ASN A 225 -28.98 -29.49 12.60
C ASN A 225 -28.16 -29.82 13.87
N GLY A 226 -26.97 -29.22 14.01
CA GLY A 226 -26.10 -29.41 15.16
C GLY A 226 -25.30 -30.71 15.14
N LYS A 227 -25.41 -31.53 14.08
CA LYS A 227 -24.66 -32.78 13.91
C LYS A 227 -23.64 -32.64 12.80
N GLU A 228 -22.45 -33.18 13.03
CA GLU A 228 -21.40 -33.26 12.02
C GLU A 228 -21.75 -34.31 10.96
N VAL A 229 -21.55 -33.96 9.70
CA VAL A 229 -21.71 -34.85 8.55
C VAL A 229 -20.32 -35.38 8.19
N SER A 230 -20.17 -36.70 8.10
CA SER A 230 -18.90 -37.34 7.78
C SER A 230 -18.43 -36.98 6.37
N ALA A 231 -17.13 -36.71 6.24
CA ALA A 231 -16.50 -36.54 4.93
C ALA A 231 -16.50 -37.87 4.15
N LEU A 232 -16.72 -37.74 2.84
CA LEU A 232 -16.52 -38.76 1.82
C LEU A 232 -15.16 -38.53 1.14
N GLN A 233 -14.72 -39.53 0.38
CA GLN A 233 -13.53 -39.38 -0.46
C GLN A 233 -13.77 -38.32 -1.54
N GLY A 234 -12.95 -37.27 -1.56
CA GLY A 234 -12.93 -36.27 -2.61
C GLY A 234 -12.00 -36.66 -3.77
N GLU A 235 -11.74 -35.70 -4.65
CA GLU A 235 -10.85 -35.86 -5.79
C GLU A 235 -9.40 -35.53 -5.41
N LYS A 236 -8.45 -36.18 -6.09
CA LYS A 236 -7.02 -35.89 -5.94
C LYS A 236 -6.34 -36.04 -7.30
N SER A 237 -5.60 -35.01 -7.69
CA SER A 237 -4.71 -35.00 -8.86
C SER A 237 -3.33 -34.46 -8.48
N GLU A 238 -2.48 -34.17 -9.48
CA GLU A 238 -1.14 -33.63 -9.27
C GLU A 238 -1.13 -32.20 -8.69
N THR A 239 -2.19 -31.41 -8.92
CA THR A 239 -2.27 -30.01 -8.49
C THR A 239 -3.55 -29.69 -7.71
N TYR A 240 -4.42 -30.68 -7.50
CA TYR A 240 -5.73 -30.48 -6.91
C TYR A 240 -6.03 -31.54 -5.85
N VAL A 241 -6.67 -31.13 -4.77
CA VAL A 241 -7.23 -32.05 -3.78
C VAL A 241 -8.50 -31.49 -3.18
N SER A 242 -9.53 -32.31 -3.04
CA SER A 242 -10.79 -31.94 -2.40
C SER A 242 -11.21 -32.91 -1.31
N LEU A 243 -12.08 -32.42 -0.43
CA LEU A 243 -12.89 -33.23 0.49
C LEU A 243 -14.32 -33.15 0.01
N LYS A 244 -15.10 -34.23 0.17
CA LYS A 244 -16.49 -34.24 -0.29
C LYS A 244 -17.44 -34.46 0.87
N PHE A 245 -18.54 -33.72 0.91
CA PHE A 245 -19.61 -33.90 1.87
C PHE A 245 -20.96 -33.89 1.15
N GLU A 246 -21.88 -34.74 1.56
CA GLU A 246 -23.23 -34.80 0.97
C GLU A 246 -24.27 -34.92 2.08
N GLN A 247 -25.35 -34.14 1.98
CA GLN A 247 -26.45 -34.18 2.93
C GLN A 247 -27.79 -33.89 2.24
N ASN A 248 -28.80 -34.70 2.53
CA ASN A 248 -30.19 -34.37 2.19
C ASN A 248 -30.71 -33.32 3.16
N VAL A 249 -31.04 -32.14 2.67
CA VAL A 249 -31.48 -30.98 3.45
C VAL A 249 -32.98 -30.78 3.24
N LYS A 250 -33.73 -30.71 4.34
CA LYS A 250 -35.18 -30.47 4.27
C LYS A 250 -35.49 -29.02 3.93
N ALA A 251 -36.62 -28.79 3.27
CA ALA A 251 -37.13 -27.45 3.03
C ALA A 251 -37.24 -26.66 4.35
N GLY A 252 -36.66 -25.46 4.36
CA GLY A 252 -36.60 -24.59 5.53
C GLY A 252 -35.42 -24.82 6.47
N GLU A 253 -34.61 -25.86 6.26
CA GLU A 253 -33.44 -26.18 7.08
C GLU A 253 -32.13 -25.68 6.44
N THR A 254 -31.08 -25.57 7.26
CA THR A 254 -29.80 -24.96 6.89
C THR A 254 -28.65 -25.94 7.07
N LEU A 255 -27.75 -25.94 6.10
CA LEU A 255 -26.50 -26.68 6.11
C LEU A 255 -25.33 -25.68 6.16
N ILE A 256 -24.35 -25.91 7.04
CA ILE A 256 -23.23 -24.98 7.26
C ILE A 256 -21.90 -25.71 7.11
N LEU A 257 -21.10 -25.31 6.12
CA LEU A 257 -19.70 -25.73 5.98
C LEU A 257 -18.80 -24.70 6.69
N THR A 258 -17.87 -25.18 7.51
CA THR A 258 -16.76 -24.38 8.02
C THR A 258 -15.46 -24.86 7.37
N LYS A 259 -14.68 -23.95 6.81
CA LYS A 259 -13.36 -24.23 6.23
C LYS A 259 -12.32 -23.32 6.85
N PHE A 260 -11.26 -23.91 7.39
CA PHE A 260 -10.03 -23.22 7.77
C PHE A 260 -8.97 -23.54 6.72
N GLY A 261 -8.17 -22.56 6.30
CA GLY A 261 -7.10 -22.79 5.33
C GLY A 261 -6.20 -21.59 5.15
N GLY A 262 -5.10 -21.77 4.43
CA GLY A 262 -4.10 -20.73 4.21
C GLY A 262 -2.74 -21.33 3.88
N TYR A 263 -1.67 -20.71 4.39
CA TYR A 263 -0.30 -21.01 3.95
C TYR A 263 0.70 -21.07 5.10
N THR A 264 1.54 -22.11 5.13
CA THR A 264 2.86 -22.06 5.80
C THR A 264 3.94 -21.90 4.74
N VAL A 265 5.01 -21.15 5.04
CA VAL A 265 6.07 -20.82 4.08
C VAL A 265 7.46 -20.86 4.69
N THR A 266 8.47 -21.19 3.88
CA THR A 266 9.89 -21.29 4.32
C THR A 266 10.49 -19.99 4.84
N ARG A 267 9.82 -18.87 4.61
CA ARG A 267 10.20 -17.60 5.24
C ARG A 267 10.03 -17.65 6.76
N ASN A 268 9.08 -18.43 7.28
CA ASN A 268 8.72 -18.44 8.70
C ASN A 268 8.93 -19.79 9.38
N HIS A 269 9.03 -20.86 8.60
CA HIS A 269 9.11 -22.25 9.08
C HIS A 269 10.24 -22.98 8.36
N ASP A 270 10.76 -24.07 8.93
CA ASP A 270 11.69 -24.96 8.21
C ASP A 270 10.98 -25.63 7.03
N ALA A 271 11.68 -25.82 5.91
CA ALA A 271 11.15 -26.46 4.71
C ALA A 271 10.57 -27.86 4.99
N ASN A 272 11.22 -28.62 5.85
CA ASN A 272 10.79 -29.99 6.18
C ASN A 272 9.64 -30.03 7.19
N GLU A 273 9.26 -28.89 7.77
CA GLU A 273 8.26 -28.78 8.83
C GLU A 273 6.96 -28.11 8.35
N LEU A 274 6.86 -27.71 7.08
CA LEU A 274 5.71 -26.94 6.57
C LEU A 274 4.36 -27.62 6.80
N VAL A 275 4.25 -28.93 6.57
CA VAL A 275 3.03 -29.70 6.82
C VAL A 275 2.77 -29.88 8.32
N SER A 276 3.82 -29.98 9.13
CA SER A 276 3.67 -30.05 10.60
C SER A 276 3.13 -28.72 11.14
N ALA A 277 3.74 -27.60 10.74
CA ALA A 277 3.29 -26.26 11.10
C ALA A 277 1.86 -25.99 10.61
N ALA A 278 1.47 -26.51 9.44
CA ALA A 278 0.11 -26.42 8.93
C ALA A 278 -0.87 -27.22 9.82
N ASN A 279 -0.49 -28.41 10.28
CA ASN A 279 -1.30 -29.17 11.24
C ASN A 279 -1.45 -28.45 12.57
N ASP A 280 -0.37 -27.93 13.14
CA ASP A 280 -0.40 -27.17 14.41
C ASP A 280 -1.31 -25.94 14.30
N THR A 281 -1.24 -25.25 13.15
CA THR A 281 -2.11 -24.11 12.82
C THR A 281 -3.58 -24.53 12.76
N LEU A 282 -3.88 -25.64 12.07
CA LEU A 282 -5.24 -26.18 11.95
C LEU A 282 -5.78 -26.70 13.29
N ASP A 283 -4.95 -27.30 14.14
CA ASP A 283 -5.30 -27.73 15.49
C ASP A 283 -5.66 -26.53 16.37
N LYS A 284 -4.87 -25.45 16.31
CA LYS A 284 -5.18 -24.19 17.00
C LYS A 284 -6.48 -23.57 16.49
N ALA A 285 -6.66 -23.44 15.18
CA ALA A 285 -7.87 -22.87 14.59
C ALA A 285 -9.13 -23.69 14.91
N SER A 286 -9.03 -25.02 14.81
CA SER A 286 -10.16 -25.93 15.04
C SER A 286 -10.56 -26.04 16.50
N SER A 287 -9.60 -26.00 17.43
CA SER A 287 -9.88 -26.00 18.87
C SER A 287 -10.58 -24.72 19.33
N LEU A 288 -10.29 -23.57 18.70
CA LEU A 288 -11.01 -22.32 18.92
C LEU A 288 -12.39 -22.35 18.26
N GLY A 289 -12.48 -22.87 17.03
CA GLY A 289 -13.68 -22.84 16.21
C GLY A 289 -13.92 -21.46 15.57
N PHE A 290 -14.88 -21.40 14.63
CA PHE A 290 -15.12 -20.21 13.80
C PHE A 290 -15.52 -18.99 14.62
N ASP A 291 -16.44 -19.14 15.57
CA ASP A 291 -17.00 -18.01 16.33
C ASP A 291 -15.97 -17.37 17.28
N VAL A 292 -15.12 -18.17 17.92
CA VAL A 292 -14.05 -17.64 18.80
C VAL A 292 -12.98 -16.95 17.95
N LEU A 293 -12.61 -17.52 16.80
CA LEU A 293 -11.64 -16.91 15.91
C LEU A 293 -12.19 -15.59 15.32
N LEU A 294 -13.48 -15.53 14.99
CA LEU A 294 -14.17 -14.31 14.58
C LEU A 294 -14.19 -13.26 15.71
N GLN A 295 -14.39 -13.67 16.96
CA GLN A 295 -14.34 -12.76 18.10
C GLN A 295 -12.92 -12.18 18.30
N LYS A 296 -11.88 -13.01 18.17
CA LYS A 296 -10.48 -12.55 18.18
C LYS A 296 -10.17 -11.57 17.04
N GLN A 297 -10.71 -11.83 15.84
CA GLN A 297 -10.60 -10.90 14.70
C GLN A 297 -11.19 -9.52 15.04
N LYS A 298 -12.40 -9.50 15.64
CA LYS A 298 -13.06 -8.26 16.06
C LYS A 298 -12.26 -7.49 17.10
N GLU A 299 -11.68 -8.20 18.06
CA GLU A 299 -10.83 -7.61 19.11
C GLU A 299 -9.55 -7.01 18.52
N ALA A 300 -8.89 -7.73 17.61
CA ALA A 300 -7.71 -7.23 16.92
C ALA A 300 -8.01 -5.97 16.10
N TRP A 301 -9.11 -5.95 15.34
CA TRP A 301 -9.53 -4.76 14.61
C TRP A 301 -9.94 -3.60 15.53
N ALA A 302 -10.62 -3.88 16.65
CA ALA A 302 -10.94 -2.85 17.64
C ALA A 302 -9.68 -2.17 18.17
N SER A 303 -8.61 -2.93 18.44
CA SER A 303 -7.32 -2.38 18.88
C SER A 303 -6.62 -1.55 17.79
N ILE A 304 -6.70 -1.97 16.52
CA ILE A 304 -6.20 -1.17 15.39
C ILE A 304 -6.97 0.16 15.31
N TRP A 305 -8.30 0.10 15.31
CA TRP A 305 -9.16 1.28 15.20
C TRP A 305 -9.06 2.23 16.38
N GLU A 306 -8.73 1.73 17.58
CA GLU A 306 -8.51 2.57 18.74
C GLU A 306 -7.43 3.64 18.48
N MET A 307 -6.40 3.30 17.70
CA MET A 307 -5.30 4.22 17.37
C MET A 307 -5.44 4.89 16.01
N SER A 308 -5.99 4.19 15.01
CA SER A 308 -5.98 4.68 13.63
C SER A 308 -7.28 5.33 13.18
N ASP A 309 -8.41 5.22 13.90
CA ASP A 309 -9.68 5.77 13.41
C ASP A 309 -9.62 7.29 13.22
N ILE A 310 -10.21 7.74 12.11
CA ILE A 310 -10.51 9.13 11.85
C ILE A 310 -12.02 9.26 11.73
N VAL A 311 -12.60 10.04 12.63
CA VAL A 311 -14.04 10.34 12.63
C VAL A 311 -14.28 11.61 11.84
N ILE A 312 -15.24 11.57 10.91
CA ILE A 312 -15.76 12.72 10.16
C ILE A 312 -17.26 12.78 10.39
N GLU A 313 -17.74 13.90 10.90
CA GLU A 313 -19.16 14.16 11.13
C GLU A 313 -19.69 15.11 10.04
N GLY A 314 -20.87 14.81 9.50
CA GLY A 314 -21.52 15.62 8.45
C GLY A 314 -21.38 15.06 7.04
N ASP A 315 -20.37 14.24 6.76
CA ASP A 315 -20.12 13.66 5.44
C ASP A 315 -19.82 12.15 5.52
N VAL A 316 -20.82 11.32 5.19
CA VAL A 316 -20.70 9.85 5.24
C VAL A 316 -19.78 9.31 4.15
N LYS A 317 -19.70 9.96 2.98
CA LYS A 317 -18.85 9.49 1.88
C LYS A 317 -17.37 9.73 2.20
N ALA A 318 -17.05 10.88 2.78
CA ALA A 318 -15.71 11.17 3.30
C ALA A 318 -15.35 10.21 4.44
N GLN A 319 -16.26 9.95 5.37
CA GLN A 319 -16.06 9.01 6.49
C GLN A 319 -15.79 7.58 6.00
N GLN A 320 -16.55 7.11 5.01
CA GLN A 320 -16.37 5.80 4.41
C GLN A 320 -15.00 5.70 3.73
N GLY A 321 -14.62 6.72 2.95
CA GLY A 321 -13.34 6.74 2.22
C GLY A 321 -12.13 6.66 3.14
N ILE A 322 -12.05 7.50 4.18
CA ILE A 322 -10.90 7.46 5.10
C ILE A 322 -10.81 6.13 5.86
N ARG A 323 -11.93 5.55 6.30
CA ARG A 323 -11.92 4.24 6.97
C ARG A 323 -11.54 3.12 6.01
N PHE A 324 -12.00 3.16 4.76
CA PHE A 324 -11.57 2.18 3.76
C PHE A 324 -10.06 2.20 3.54
N ASN A 325 -9.50 3.40 3.41
CA ASN A 325 -8.08 3.60 3.17
C ASN A 325 -7.23 3.12 4.35
N ILE A 326 -7.63 3.45 5.58
CA ILE A 326 -6.96 2.99 6.80
C ILE A 326 -7.10 1.47 6.98
N PHE A 327 -8.27 0.91 6.67
CA PHE A 327 -8.52 -0.52 6.72
C PHE A 327 -7.56 -1.27 5.79
N GLN A 328 -7.50 -0.89 4.51
CA GLN A 328 -6.67 -1.56 3.51
C GLN A 328 -5.15 -1.41 3.74
N LEU A 329 -4.68 -0.28 4.26
CA LEU A 329 -3.29 -0.13 4.73
C LEU A 329 -2.93 -1.16 5.81
N ASN A 330 -3.84 -1.35 6.78
CA ASN A 330 -3.64 -2.32 7.86
C ASN A 330 -3.78 -3.77 7.41
N GLN A 331 -4.59 -4.05 6.38
CA GLN A 331 -4.65 -5.37 5.75
C GLN A 331 -3.36 -5.73 5.01
N THR A 332 -2.68 -4.73 4.44
CA THR A 332 -1.47 -4.94 3.64
C THR A 332 -0.22 -5.05 4.50
N TYR A 333 -0.07 -4.21 5.53
CA TYR A 333 1.12 -4.21 6.37
C TYR A 333 0.80 -3.86 7.82
N LEU A 334 1.12 -4.78 8.73
CA LEU A 334 0.94 -4.62 10.18
C LEU A 334 2.22 -4.21 10.92
N GLY A 335 3.36 -4.20 10.23
CA GLY A 335 4.65 -3.89 10.87
C GLY A 335 5.24 -5.02 11.71
N THR A 336 4.81 -6.27 11.50
CA THR A 336 5.30 -7.44 12.24
C THR A 336 6.65 -7.95 11.72
N ASP A 337 6.88 -7.92 10.40
CA ASP A 337 8.09 -8.43 9.74
C ASP A 337 8.93 -7.31 9.07
N SER A 338 10.23 -7.22 9.39
CA SER A 338 11.16 -6.24 8.80
C SER A 338 11.69 -6.63 7.41
N ARG A 339 11.33 -7.82 6.91
CA ARG A 339 11.69 -8.30 5.57
C ARG A 339 10.62 -7.94 4.54
N LEU A 340 9.45 -7.48 5.00
CA LEU A 340 8.32 -7.09 4.16
C LEU A 340 8.28 -5.57 3.96
N ASN A 341 7.55 -5.17 2.93
CA ASN A 341 7.25 -3.78 2.60
C ASN A 341 5.82 -3.69 2.02
N ILE A 342 5.43 -2.53 1.51
CA ILE A 342 4.08 -2.23 1.05
C ILE A 342 4.10 -2.12 -0.48
N GLY A 343 3.43 -3.04 -1.16
CA GLY A 343 3.25 -2.97 -2.62
C GLY A 343 2.25 -1.89 -3.02
N PRO A 344 2.40 -1.21 -4.18
CA PRO A 344 1.46 -0.19 -4.65
C PRO A 344 0.01 -0.65 -4.69
N LYS A 345 -0.23 -1.93 -5.02
CA LYS A 345 -1.56 -2.57 -4.98
C LYS A 345 -1.75 -3.62 -3.88
N GLY A 346 -0.81 -3.68 -2.92
CA GLY A 346 -0.83 -4.64 -1.80
C GLY A 346 -1.15 -6.07 -2.25
N PHE A 347 -2.16 -6.69 -1.62
CA PHE A 347 -2.63 -8.04 -1.93
C PHE A 347 -3.95 -8.05 -2.70
N THR A 348 -4.14 -7.09 -3.60
CA THR A 348 -5.44 -6.86 -4.25
C THR A 348 -5.40 -7.00 -5.77
N GLY A 349 -4.23 -7.23 -6.35
CA GLY A 349 -4.04 -7.35 -7.80
C GLY A 349 -2.57 -7.56 -8.16
N GLU A 350 -2.29 -7.78 -9.45
CA GLU A 350 -0.95 -8.12 -9.92
C GLU A 350 -0.14 -6.92 -10.46
N LYS A 351 -0.80 -5.85 -10.92
CA LYS A 351 -0.10 -4.68 -11.48
C LYS A 351 0.86 -4.06 -10.44
N TYR A 352 2.03 -3.67 -10.92
CA TYR A 352 3.22 -3.27 -10.14
C TYR A 352 3.93 -4.40 -9.37
N GLY A 353 3.47 -5.65 -9.53
CA GLY A 353 4.13 -6.86 -9.03
C GLY A 353 4.19 -7.00 -7.50
N GLY A 354 3.41 -6.21 -6.75
CA GLY A 354 3.47 -6.19 -5.27
C GLY A 354 4.84 -5.76 -4.71
N SER A 355 5.70 -5.16 -5.54
CA SER A 355 7.08 -4.79 -5.21
C SER A 355 7.17 -3.50 -4.38
N THR A 356 8.35 -3.22 -3.84
CA THR A 356 8.65 -2.01 -3.08
C THR A 356 9.03 -0.85 -3.99
N TYR A 357 8.44 0.33 -3.75
CA TYR A 357 8.69 1.61 -4.45
C TYR A 357 9.08 2.72 -3.45
N TRP A 358 9.39 3.92 -3.96
CA TRP A 358 9.67 5.12 -3.14
C TRP A 358 8.43 5.62 -2.36
N ASP A 359 7.25 5.17 -2.76
CA ASP A 359 5.95 5.41 -2.11
C ASP A 359 6.01 5.18 -0.59
N THR A 360 6.67 4.10 -0.17
CA THR A 360 6.77 3.73 1.25
C THR A 360 7.42 4.85 2.06
N GLU A 361 8.56 5.35 1.59
CA GLU A 361 9.33 6.36 2.29
C GLU A 361 8.69 7.74 2.19
N ALA A 362 8.09 8.07 1.04
CA ALA A 362 7.50 9.37 0.80
C ALA A 362 6.09 9.56 1.42
N TYR A 363 5.30 8.49 1.54
CA TYR A 363 3.88 8.59 1.91
C TYR A 363 3.46 7.64 3.04
N CYS A 364 3.94 6.39 3.08
CA CYS A 364 3.45 5.41 4.05
C CYS A 364 4.05 5.59 5.45
N ILE A 365 5.33 5.94 5.56
CA ILE A 365 6.02 6.08 6.86
C ILE A 365 5.31 7.03 7.83
N PRO A 366 4.84 8.24 7.44
CA PRO A 366 4.06 9.11 8.33
C PRO A 366 2.87 8.42 9.01
N PHE A 367 2.09 7.65 8.25
CA PHE A 367 0.95 6.91 8.79
C PHE A 367 1.37 5.86 9.82
N TYR A 368 2.37 5.03 9.51
CA TYR A 368 2.81 3.97 10.42
C TYR A 368 3.49 4.50 11.68
N MET A 369 4.24 5.61 11.59
CA MET A 369 4.82 6.27 12.76
C MET A 369 3.73 6.80 13.71
N ALA A 370 2.67 7.39 13.17
CA ALA A 370 1.65 8.04 13.97
C ALA A 370 0.59 7.08 14.54
N THR A 371 0.28 5.99 13.84
CA THR A 371 -0.86 5.10 14.19
C THR A 371 -0.47 3.77 14.82
N LYS A 372 0.80 3.37 14.71
CA LYS A 372 1.31 2.13 15.31
C LYS A 372 2.30 2.45 16.43
N ASP A 373 3.57 2.24 16.17
CA ASP A 373 4.68 2.32 17.10
C ASP A 373 5.93 2.67 16.27
N ASP A 374 6.87 3.40 16.86
CA ASP A 374 8.11 3.83 16.20
C ASP A 374 8.91 2.66 15.64
N LYS A 375 8.85 1.48 16.28
CA LYS A 375 9.48 0.25 15.79
C LYS A 375 8.98 -0.17 14.42
N VAL A 376 7.73 0.11 14.05
CA VAL A 376 7.19 -0.25 12.72
C VAL A 376 7.89 0.56 11.63
N ALA A 377 7.98 1.89 11.80
CA ALA A 377 8.71 2.73 10.86
C ALA A 377 10.22 2.38 10.84
N ARG A 378 10.79 2.08 12.01
CA ARG A 378 12.18 1.60 12.10
C ARG A 378 12.41 0.30 11.32
N LYS A 379 11.43 -0.62 11.27
CA LYS A 379 11.51 -1.85 10.46
C LYS A 379 11.52 -1.53 8.97
N LEU A 380 10.71 -0.57 8.49
CA LEU A 380 10.73 -0.12 7.09
C LEU A 380 12.08 0.54 6.72
N LEU A 381 12.67 1.31 7.63
CA LEU A 381 14.02 1.85 7.42
C LEU A 381 15.12 0.77 7.48
N LYS A 382 14.97 -0.23 8.35
CA LYS A 382 15.87 -1.40 8.41
C LYS A 382 15.81 -2.22 7.13
N TYR A 383 14.64 -2.34 6.50
CA TYR A 383 14.49 -2.96 5.18
C TYR A 383 15.41 -2.32 4.14
N ARG A 384 15.45 -0.97 4.06
CA ARG A 384 16.36 -0.26 3.15
C ARG A 384 17.83 -0.39 3.52
N TYR A 385 18.15 -0.41 4.82
CA TYR A 385 19.53 -0.66 5.27
C TYR A 385 20.02 -2.06 4.86
N ASN A 386 19.19 -3.10 5.02
CA ASN A 386 19.54 -4.47 4.63
C ASN A 386 19.80 -4.60 3.11
N HIS A 387 19.26 -3.68 2.31
CA HIS A 387 19.43 -3.64 0.85
C HIS A 387 20.54 -2.67 0.38
N LEU A 388 21.32 -2.06 1.29
CA LEU A 388 22.36 -1.09 0.93
C LEU A 388 23.40 -1.66 -0.05
N GLU A 389 23.89 -2.89 0.18
CA GLU A 389 24.87 -3.51 -0.70
C GLU A 389 24.31 -3.77 -2.11
N LYS A 390 23.01 -4.08 -2.21
CA LYS A 390 22.34 -4.24 -3.52
C LYS A 390 22.15 -2.89 -4.22
N ALA A 391 21.83 -1.83 -3.48
CA ALA A 391 21.81 -0.47 -4.02
C ALA A 391 23.19 -0.02 -4.53
N ILE A 392 24.28 -0.41 -3.85
CA ILE A 392 25.66 -0.19 -4.33
C ILE A 392 25.93 -0.99 -5.61
N ALA A 393 25.47 -2.24 -5.68
CA ALA A 393 25.59 -3.05 -6.89
C ALA A 393 24.82 -2.45 -8.08
N ASN A 394 23.61 -1.94 -7.85
CA ASN A 394 22.81 -1.25 -8.88
C ASN A 394 23.56 -0.03 -9.42
N ALA A 395 24.12 0.81 -8.54
CA ALA A 395 24.92 1.95 -8.97
C ALA A 395 26.18 1.52 -9.75
N THR A 396 26.85 0.46 -9.29
CA THR A 396 28.06 -0.07 -9.95
C THR A 396 27.77 -0.52 -11.39
N LYS A 397 26.62 -1.16 -11.64
CA LYS A 397 26.17 -1.54 -12.99
C LYS A 397 26.03 -0.33 -13.94
N LEU A 398 25.75 0.85 -13.39
CA LEU A 398 25.61 2.10 -14.15
C LEU A 398 26.89 2.94 -14.18
N GLY A 399 28.03 2.39 -13.72
CA GLY A 399 29.34 3.05 -13.79
C GLY A 399 29.66 3.95 -12.59
N PHE A 400 28.86 3.92 -11.52
CA PHE A 400 29.21 4.58 -10.26
C PHE A 400 30.18 3.73 -9.44
N SER A 401 30.95 4.37 -8.57
CA SER A 401 32.07 3.72 -7.86
C SER A 401 32.12 4.12 -6.38
N ASN A 402 33.11 3.57 -5.66
CA ASN A 402 33.43 3.94 -4.27
C ASN A 402 32.28 3.76 -3.26
N GLY A 403 31.37 2.81 -3.50
CA GLY A 403 30.23 2.58 -2.61
C GLY A 403 29.11 3.62 -2.75
N ALA A 404 29.00 4.30 -3.90
CA ALA A 404 27.77 5.01 -4.26
C ALA A 404 26.59 4.04 -4.28
N ALA A 405 25.48 4.41 -3.65
CA ALA A 405 24.27 3.60 -3.58
C ALA A 405 23.16 4.25 -4.41
N LEU A 406 22.60 3.48 -5.35
CA LEU A 406 21.39 3.83 -6.08
C LEU A 406 20.33 2.80 -5.71
N TYR A 407 19.40 3.21 -4.85
CA TYR A 407 18.26 2.37 -4.53
C TYR A 407 17.39 2.20 -5.78
N PRO A 408 16.82 1.00 -5.97
CA PRO A 408 16.02 0.68 -7.14
C PRO A 408 14.69 1.43 -7.14
N MET A 409 14.11 1.66 -8.32
CA MET A 409 12.72 2.11 -8.44
C MET A 409 11.77 1.01 -7.97
N VAL A 410 12.02 -0.24 -8.39
CA VAL A 410 11.17 -1.39 -8.08
C VAL A 410 12.02 -2.51 -7.51
N THR A 411 11.63 -3.08 -6.36
CA THR A 411 12.40 -4.19 -5.79
C THR A 411 11.65 -5.07 -4.79
N MET A 412 12.13 -6.30 -4.64
CA MET A 412 11.81 -7.20 -3.53
C MET A 412 13.00 -7.44 -2.58
N ASN A 413 14.22 -7.45 -3.12
CA ASN A 413 15.45 -7.89 -2.43
C ASN A 413 16.60 -6.85 -2.49
N GLY A 414 16.33 -5.66 -3.01
CA GLY A 414 17.29 -4.58 -3.21
C GLY A 414 17.83 -4.44 -4.63
N GLU A 415 17.69 -5.45 -5.49
CA GLU A 415 18.01 -5.33 -6.91
C GLU A 415 16.94 -4.55 -7.67
N GLU A 416 17.35 -3.78 -8.67
CA GLU A 416 16.41 -3.14 -9.59
C GLU A 416 15.60 -4.18 -10.35
N CYS A 417 14.32 -3.88 -10.57
CA CYS A 417 13.37 -4.71 -11.32
C CYS A 417 12.69 -3.94 -12.45
N HIS A 418 12.72 -2.60 -12.44
CA HIS A 418 12.09 -1.78 -13.46
C HIS A 418 12.83 -1.83 -14.80
N ASN A 419 12.11 -1.82 -15.93
CA ASN A 419 12.65 -2.10 -17.27
C ASN A 419 12.41 -1.00 -18.32
N GLU A 420 12.17 0.24 -17.90
CA GLU A 420 12.08 1.43 -18.78
C GLU A 420 13.17 2.44 -18.40
N TRP A 421 14.07 2.78 -19.32
CA TRP A 421 15.31 3.49 -19.03
C TRP A 421 15.06 4.89 -18.45
N GLU A 422 14.00 5.56 -18.90
CA GLU A 422 13.51 6.85 -18.43
C GLU A 422 13.12 6.85 -16.94
N ILE A 423 12.88 5.67 -16.36
CA ILE A 423 12.50 5.51 -14.95
C ILE A 423 13.63 4.79 -14.20
N THR A 424 14.03 3.61 -14.70
CA THR A 424 15.04 2.73 -14.11
C THR A 424 16.34 3.47 -13.85
N PHE A 425 16.81 4.29 -14.79
CA PHE A 425 18.11 4.98 -14.67
C PHE A 425 17.97 6.45 -14.28
N GLU A 426 16.83 7.07 -14.58
CA GLU A 426 16.69 8.53 -14.57
C GLU A 426 15.77 9.06 -13.48
N GLU A 427 14.84 8.27 -12.93
CA GLU A 427 13.94 8.69 -11.83
C GLU A 427 14.61 8.58 -10.46
N ILE A 428 15.75 9.26 -10.32
CA ILE A 428 16.71 9.06 -9.24
C ILE A 428 16.37 9.80 -7.94
N HIS A 429 15.32 10.63 -7.94
CA HIS A 429 14.84 11.34 -6.75
C HIS A 429 14.42 10.38 -5.62
N ARG A 430 14.07 9.13 -5.95
CA ARG A 430 13.81 8.03 -5.01
C ARG A 430 14.92 7.84 -3.95
N ASN A 431 16.18 8.06 -4.30
CA ASN A 431 17.28 8.01 -3.34
C ASN A 431 17.11 9.04 -2.22
N GLY A 432 16.63 10.23 -2.58
CA GLY A 432 16.39 11.28 -1.60
C GLY A 432 15.15 11.05 -0.75
N ALA A 433 14.11 10.38 -1.26
CA ALA A 433 12.97 9.95 -0.45
C ALA A 433 13.42 9.06 0.73
N ILE A 434 14.37 8.15 0.48
CA ILE A 434 14.96 7.30 1.53
C ILE A 434 15.73 8.12 2.56
N ALA A 435 16.58 9.05 2.13
CA ALA A 435 17.30 9.94 3.05
C ALA A 435 16.32 10.83 3.86
N TYR A 436 15.26 11.32 3.24
CA TYR A 436 14.22 12.11 3.89
C TYR A 436 13.46 11.28 4.93
N ALA A 437 13.16 10.01 4.65
CA ALA A 437 12.52 9.13 5.62
C ALA A 437 13.38 8.89 6.87
N ILE A 438 14.71 8.78 6.74
CA ILE A 438 15.63 8.69 7.88
C ILE A 438 15.57 9.97 8.73
N HIS A 439 15.57 11.14 8.08
CA HIS A 439 15.39 12.43 8.75
C HIS A 439 14.04 12.51 9.46
N ASN A 440 12.96 12.17 8.76
CA ASN A 440 11.60 12.31 9.28
C ASN A 440 11.35 11.35 10.45
N TYR A 441 11.91 10.13 10.40
CA TYR A 441 11.88 9.19 11.51
C TYR A 441 12.48 9.81 12.77
N TYR A 442 13.73 10.27 12.69
CA TYR A 442 14.39 10.89 13.85
C TYR A 442 13.62 12.12 14.34
N ARG A 443 13.23 13.03 13.43
CA ARG A 443 12.45 14.23 13.75
C ARG A 443 11.19 13.90 14.54
N TYR A 444 10.44 12.88 14.12
CA TYR A 444 9.17 12.51 14.71
C TYR A 444 9.34 11.72 16.03
N THR A 445 10.17 10.67 16.02
CA THR A 445 10.28 9.73 17.16
C THR A 445 11.25 10.22 18.24
N GLY A 446 12.23 11.05 17.87
CA GLY A 446 13.37 11.39 18.71
C GLY A 446 14.37 10.24 18.88
N ASP A 447 14.15 9.09 18.22
CA ASP A 447 15.07 7.95 18.25
C ASP A 447 16.27 8.22 17.34
N TYR A 448 17.31 8.81 17.92
CA TYR A 448 18.56 9.03 17.21
C TYR A 448 19.36 7.74 16.98
N SER A 449 19.08 6.65 17.71
CA SER A 449 19.92 5.43 17.70
C SER A 449 19.97 4.77 16.31
N TYR A 450 18.91 4.90 15.52
CA TYR A 450 18.88 4.40 14.14
C TYR A 450 20.01 4.97 13.27
N ILE A 451 20.38 6.24 13.44
CA ILE A 451 21.38 6.92 12.59
C ILE A 451 22.79 6.32 12.76
N PRO A 452 23.40 6.27 13.95
CA PRO A 452 24.70 5.63 14.13
C PRO A 452 24.63 4.12 13.90
N GLU A 453 23.54 3.42 14.27
CA GLU A 453 23.44 1.97 14.08
C GLU A 453 23.38 1.56 12.61
N MET A 454 22.70 2.33 11.75
CA MET A 454 22.40 1.96 10.36
C MET A 454 22.35 3.17 9.41
N GLY A 455 21.57 4.19 9.77
CA GLY A 455 21.16 5.25 8.85
C GLY A 455 22.32 6.03 8.22
N LEU A 456 23.40 6.26 8.96
CA LEU A 456 24.55 7.02 8.46
C LEU A 456 25.28 6.29 7.33
N GLU A 457 25.32 4.96 7.33
CA GLU A 457 25.89 4.18 6.22
C GLU A 457 25.08 4.35 4.94
N VAL A 458 23.74 4.35 5.05
CA VAL A 458 22.81 4.60 3.95
C VAL A 458 23.00 6.01 3.39
N LEU A 459 23.05 7.01 4.28
CA LEU A 459 23.24 8.42 3.93
C LEU A 459 24.58 8.68 3.23
N ILE A 460 25.65 8.00 3.63
CA ILE A 460 26.97 8.06 2.96
C ILE A 460 26.89 7.49 1.54
N GLY A 461 26.26 6.32 1.36
CA GLY A 461 26.07 5.71 0.04
C GLY A 461 25.29 6.62 -0.91
N ILE A 462 24.23 7.26 -0.41
CA ILE A 462 23.40 8.20 -1.19
C ILE A 462 24.17 9.48 -1.52
N ALA A 463 24.91 10.07 -0.57
CA ALA A 463 25.72 11.27 -0.82
C ALA A 463 26.81 11.02 -1.88
N ARG A 464 27.42 9.84 -1.87
CA ARG A 464 28.38 9.40 -2.90
C ARG A 464 27.76 9.30 -4.28
N PHE A 465 26.55 8.78 -4.37
CA PHE A 465 25.80 8.74 -5.62
C PHE A 465 25.56 10.17 -6.14
N TRP A 466 25.02 11.06 -5.31
CA TRP A 466 24.73 12.44 -5.73
C TRP A 466 25.97 13.19 -6.21
N HIS A 467 27.08 13.09 -5.48
CA HIS A 467 28.34 13.71 -5.91
C HIS A 467 28.85 13.19 -7.26
N GLN A 468 28.68 11.90 -7.56
CA GLN A 468 29.12 11.32 -8.84
C GLN A 468 28.13 11.56 -9.98
N ARG A 469 26.84 11.80 -9.67
CA ARG A 469 25.77 11.95 -10.67
C ARG A 469 25.68 13.33 -11.30
N VAL A 470 26.17 14.36 -10.60
CA VAL A 470 26.16 15.76 -11.07
C VAL A 470 27.33 16.08 -11.99
N ASN A 471 27.16 17.10 -12.82
CA ASN A 471 28.19 17.63 -13.71
C ASN A 471 28.47 19.09 -13.38
N PHE A 472 29.73 19.53 -13.43
CA PHE A 472 30.03 20.96 -13.34
C PHE A 472 29.90 21.64 -14.71
N SER A 473 28.91 22.51 -14.87
CA SER A 473 28.71 23.31 -16.08
C SER A 473 29.62 24.55 -16.03
N LYS A 474 30.55 24.65 -16.98
CA LYS A 474 31.40 25.84 -17.15
C LYS A 474 30.60 27.07 -17.58
N ASP A 475 29.54 26.86 -18.35
CA ASP A 475 28.66 27.93 -18.85
C ASP A 475 27.86 28.57 -17.70
N LYS A 476 27.22 27.74 -16.87
CA LYS A 476 26.46 28.21 -15.70
C LYS A 476 27.34 28.50 -14.48
N ASN A 477 28.60 28.07 -14.50
CA ASN A 477 29.51 28.05 -13.34
C ASN A 477 28.88 27.42 -12.08
N LYS A 478 28.17 26.31 -12.29
CA LYS A 478 27.36 25.60 -11.29
C LYS A 478 27.35 24.10 -11.55
N TYR A 479 27.05 23.31 -10.53
CA TYR A 479 26.71 21.90 -10.70
C TYR A 479 25.29 21.76 -11.24
N VAL A 480 25.14 20.98 -12.30
CA VAL A 480 23.90 20.68 -12.99
C VAL A 480 23.66 19.17 -12.93
N MET A 481 22.41 18.75 -13.12
CA MET A 481 22.04 17.35 -13.23
C MET A 481 21.29 17.14 -14.54
N LEU A 482 21.87 16.33 -15.43
CA LEU A 482 21.35 16.13 -16.79
C LEU A 482 20.76 14.72 -16.93
N GLY A 483 19.73 14.57 -17.76
CA GLY A 483 19.12 13.29 -18.12
C GLY A 483 18.42 12.64 -16.92
N VAL A 484 17.41 13.30 -16.37
CA VAL A 484 16.66 12.82 -15.20
C VAL A 484 15.17 12.82 -15.49
N THR A 485 14.44 12.05 -14.70
CA THR A 485 12.98 12.09 -14.60
C THR A 485 12.64 12.51 -13.16
N GLY A 486 11.81 13.52 -13.00
CA GLY A 486 11.31 13.93 -11.67
C GLY A 486 10.12 13.06 -11.25
N PRO A 487 9.49 13.35 -10.10
CA PRO A 487 8.19 12.76 -9.75
C PRO A 487 7.15 12.92 -10.85
N ASN A 488 7.22 13.99 -11.64
CA ASN A 488 6.41 14.11 -12.85
C ASN A 488 7.00 13.24 -13.97
N GLU A 489 6.54 11.99 -14.06
CA GLU A 489 6.95 11.03 -15.10
C GLU A 489 6.52 11.43 -16.53
N TYR A 490 5.72 12.48 -16.71
CA TYR A 490 5.43 13.07 -18.03
C TYR A 490 6.53 14.00 -18.52
N GLU A 491 7.69 13.99 -17.87
CA GLU A 491 8.91 14.68 -18.27
C GLU A 491 10.07 13.69 -18.17
N ASN A 492 10.54 13.18 -19.31
CA ASN A 492 11.62 12.20 -19.34
C ASN A 492 12.90 12.80 -19.94
N ASN A 493 14.05 12.34 -19.46
CA ASN A 493 15.37 12.77 -19.90
C ASN A 493 15.59 14.30 -19.81
N VAL A 494 14.90 14.96 -18.88
CA VAL A 494 15.00 16.42 -18.69
C VAL A 494 16.29 16.81 -17.99
N HIS A 495 16.53 18.12 -17.90
CA HIS A 495 17.73 18.68 -17.29
C HIS A 495 17.36 19.59 -16.12
N ASN A 496 18.11 19.45 -15.04
CA ASN A 496 17.98 20.28 -13.85
C ASN A 496 16.57 20.27 -13.27
N ASN A 497 15.95 19.08 -13.16
CA ASN A 497 14.70 18.95 -12.43
C ASN A 497 14.87 19.55 -11.02
N TRP A 498 14.08 20.58 -10.70
CA TRP A 498 14.34 21.39 -9.51
C TRP A 498 14.26 20.58 -8.23
N TYR A 499 13.23 19.72 -8.12
CA TYR A 499 13.05 18.86 -6.94
C TYR A 499 14.25 17.93 -6.75
N THR A 500 14.69 17.25 -7.82
CA THR A 500 15.83 16.32 -7.76
C THR A 500 17.12 17.04 -7.37
N ASN A 501 17.40 18.21 -7.95
CA ASN A 501 18.57 19.02 -7.60
C ASN A 501 18.53 19.47 -6.13
N TYR A 502 17.35 19.90 -5.66
CA TYR A 502 17.19 20.42 -4.30
C TYR A 502 17.35 19.31 -3.28
N LEU A 503 16.71 18.18 -3.55
CA LEU A 503 16.79 16.96 -2.77
C LEU A 503 18.24 16.43 -2.68
N ALA A 504 18.99 16.43 -3.80
CA ALA A 504 20.40 16.03 -3.80
C ALA A 504 21.28 16.93 -2.91
N LYS A 505 21.11 18.26 -3.03
CA LYS A 505 21.77 19.25 -2.15
C LYS A 505 21.42 18.98 -0.69
N TRP A 506 20.14 18.80 -0.40
CA TRP A 506 19.65 18.54 0.96
C TRP A 506 20.23 17.25 1.54
N CYS A 507 20.22 16.15 0.79
CA CYS A 507 20.79 14.86 1.22
C CYS A 507 22.26 15.00 1.60
N ILE A 508 23.06 15.66 0.78
CA ILE A 508 24.49 15.88 1.07
C ILE A 508 24.66 16.66 2.37
N ASN A 509 23.95 17.78 2.53
CA ASN A 509 24.06 18.61 3.73
C ASN A 509 23.58 17.87 4.98
N TYR A 510 22.50 17.09 4.88
CA TYR A 510 22.00 16.26 5.96
C TYR A 510 23.02 15.19 6.36
N THR A 511 23.61 14.47 5.40
CA THR A 511 24.67 13.48 5.65
C THR A 511 25.85 14.10 6.38
N LEU A 512 26.36 15.25 5.92
CA LEU A 512 27.49 15.94 6.56
C LEU A 512 27.15 16.37 8.00
N THR A 513 25.92 16.84 8.24
CA THR A 513 25.43 17.19 9.57
C THR A 513 25.38 15.97 10.48
N GLN A 514 24.81 14.85 10.02
CA GLN A 514 24.72 13.62 10.80
C GLN A 514 26.10 13.00 11.07
N MET A 515 27.04 13.10 10.13
CA MET A 515 28.43 12.69 10.35
C MET A 515 29.06 13.45 11.53
N ALA A 516 28.89 14.78 11.57
CA ALA A 516 29.41 15.60 12.66
C ALA A 516 28.75 15.24 14.00
N ASN A 517 27.43 15.04 14.01
CA ASN A 517 26.68 14.65 15.20
C ASN A 517 27.10 13.27 15.72
N VAL A 518 27.25 12.26 14.84
CA VAL A 518 27.72 10.92 15.20
C VAL A 518 29.17 10.95 15.68
N LYS A 519 30.05 11.74 15.04
CA LYS A 519 31.44 11.91 15.50
C LYS A 519 31.53 12.42 16.94
N ASN A 520 30.65 13.36 17.31
CA ASN A 520 30.66 14.00 18.62
C ASN A 520 29.90 13.18 19.69
N GLY A 521 28.81 12.52 19.32
CA GLY A 521 27.93 11.81 20.28
C GLY A 521 28.12 10.28 20.34
N TYR A 522 28.65 9.67 19.28
CA TYR A 522 28.74 8.21 19.09
C TYR A 522 30.09 7.82 18.46
N PRO A 523 31.23 8.09 19.13
CA PRO A 523 32.55 7.93 18.54
C PRO A 523 32.86 6.50 18.11
N ASP A 524 32.40 5.47 18.83
CA ASP A 524 32.65 4.07 18.46
C ASP A 524 31.96 3.70 17.15
N ASP A 525 30.68 4.08 16.99
CA ASP A 525 29.96 3.93 15.73
C ASP A 525 30.60 4.75 14.61
N TYR A 526 31.04 5.98 14.90
CA TYR A 526 31.76 6.78 13.93
C TYR A 526 33.00 6.04 13.40
N HIS A 527 33.86 5.50 14.28
CA HIS A 527 35.04 4.75 13.87
C HIS A 527 34.68 3.49 13.06
N ARG A 528 33.64 2.75 13.47
CA ARG A 528 33.13 1.59 12.74
C ARG A 528 32.67 1.97 11.33
N ILE A 529 31.86 3.02 11.21
CA ILE A 529 31.30 3.50 9.94
C ILE A 529 32.40 4.01 9.03
N MET A 530 33.36 4.80 9.54
CA MET A 530 34.50 5.27 8.74
C MET A 530 35.40 4.09 8.31
N GLY A 531 35.62 3.11 9.18
CA GLY A 531 36.35 1.88 8.85
C GLY A 531 35.69 1.07 7.72
N LYS A 532 34.35 0.95 7.75
CA LYS A 532 33.55 0.23 6.75
C LYS A 532 33.47 1.01 5.42
N THR A 533 33.11 2.28 5.49
CA THR A 533 32.86 3.12 4.30
C THR A 533 34.13 3.65 3.65
N LYS A 534 35.26 3.65 4.37
CA LYS A 534 36.55 4.22 3.94
C LYS A 534 36.42 5.69 3.52
N LEU A 535 35.45 6.41 4.08
CA LEU A 535 35.18 7.82 3.77
C LEU A 535 36.33 8.71 4.25
N THR A 536 36.64 9.76 3.48
CA THR A 536 37.72 10.71 3.77
C THR A 536 37.18 12.14 3.86
N ASP A 537 37.87 13.00 4.63
CA ASP A 537 37.50 14.41 4.75
C ASP A 537 37.52 15.13 3.39
N ARG A 538 38.50 14.81 2.53
CA ARG A 538 38.58 15.35 1.16
C ARG A 538 37.37 14.98 0.30
N GLU A 539 36.81 13.79 0.50
CA GLU A 539 35.58 13.38 -0.18
C GLU A 539 34.38 14.23 0.31
N CYS A 540 34.28 14.46 1.62
CA CYS A 540 33.26 15.32 2.22
C CYS A 540 33.34 16.77 1.72
N ASP A 541 34.55 17.33 1.58
CA ASP A 541 34.77 18.68 1.06
C ASP A 541 34.24 18.83 -0.38
N LYS A 542 34.43 17.79 -1.22
CA LYS A 542 33.89 17.77 -2.59
C LYS A 542 32.37 17.70 -2.59
N TRP A 543 31.77 16.91 -1.70
CA TRP A 543 30.31 16.86 -1.56
C TRP A 543 29.77 18.23 -1.17
N LYS A 544 30.39 18.88 -0.18
CA LYS A 544 30.00 20.23 0.25
C LYS A 544 30.09 21.23 -0.90
N ASN A 545 31.15 21.17 -1.71
CA ASN A 545 31.30 22.02 -2.89
C ASN A 545 30.16 21.83 -3.91
N VAL A 546 29.71 20.59 -4.14
CA VAL A 546 28.53 20.28 -4.96
C VAL A 546 27.27 20.91 -4.38
N ALA A 547 26.98 20.67 -3.09
CA ALA A 547 25.77 21.18 -2.44
C ALA A 547 25.71 22.72 -2.43
N ASP A 548 26.84 23.39 -2.23
CA ASP A 548 26.94 24.86 -2.21
C ASP A 548 26.78 25.50 -3.58
N ASN A 549 27.07 24.76 -4.65
CA ASN A 549 27.11 25.26 -6.02
C ASN A 549 26.12 24.56 -6.95
N MET A 550 25.08 23.91 -6.42
CA MET A 550 24.00 23.34 -7.20
C MET A 550 23.21 24.42 -7.94
N TYR A 551 22.82 24.13 -9.19
CA TYR A 551 21.97 24.98 -10.02
C TYR A 551 20.49 24.68 -9.77
N PHE A 552 19.68 25.75 -9.74
CA PHE A 552 18.22 25.69 -9.63
C PHE A 552 17.62 26.57 -10.72
N PRO A 553 16.86 26.03 -11.68
CA PRO A 553 16.24 26.85 -12.71
C PRO A 553 15.14 27.72 -12.09
N TYR A 554 15.15 29.01 -12.42
CA TYR A 554 14.25 30.01 -11.81
C TYR A 554 13.77 31.01 -12.85
N SER A 555 12.46 31.23 -12.92
CA SER A 555 11.87 32.30 -13.72
C SER A 555 11.66 33.55 -12.88
N LYS A 556 12.35 34.63 -13.25
CA LYS A 556 12.12 35.95 -12.64
C LYS A 556 10.78 36.55 -13.02
N GLU A 557 10.26 36.21 -14.21
CA GLU A 557 8.98 36.71 -14.71
C GLU A 557 7.82 36.18 -13.86
N PHE A 558 7.80 34.87 -13.62
CA PHE A 558 6.75 34.23 -12.82
C PHE A 558 7.07 34.18 -11.33
N GLY A 559 8.32 34.46 -10.94
CA GLY A 559 8.78 34.39 -9.55
C GLY A 559 8.84 32.97 -8.99
N VAL A 560 8.95 31.95 -9.86
CA VAL A 560 8.92 30.52 -9.49
C VAL A 560 10.17 29.78 -9.94
N PHE A 561 10.57 28.77 -9.17
CA PHE A 561 11.45 27.71 -9.63
C PHE A 561 10.77 26.95 -10.76
N LEU A 562 11.50 26.70 -11.83
CA LEU A 562 11.01 25.91 -12.96
C LEU A 562 11.15 24.43 -12.64
N GLN A 563 10.17 23.62 -13.05
CA GLN A 563 10.22 22.18 -12.83
C GLN A 563 11.47 21.57 -13.47
N GLN A 564 11.88 22.05 -14.64
CA GLN A 564 13.14 21.73 -15.31
C GLN A 564 13.58 22.89 -16.23
N ASP A 565 14.82 22.87 -16.72
CA ASP A 565 15.23 23.77 -17.81
C ASP A 565 14.33 23.54 -19.05
N GLY A 566 13.88 24.62 -19.70
CA GLY A 566 13.03 24.56 -20.90
C GLY A 566 11.52 24.38 -20.64
N PHE A 567 11.06 24.31 -19.38
CA PHE A 567 9.62 24.15 -19.09
C PHE A 567 8.75 25.25 -19.71
N LEU A 568 9.23 26.50 -19.70
CA LEU A 568 8.49 27.66 -20.25
C LEU A 568 8.44 27.70 -21.77
N ASP A 569 9.22 26.87 -22.47
CA ASP A 569 9.19 26.80 -23.93
C ASP A 569 7.99 25.98 -24.45
N LYS A 570 7.26 25.32 -23.55
CA LYS A 570 6.06 24.53 -23.85
C LYS A 570 4.85 25.43 -24.12
N ASP A 571 3.87 24.88 -24.83
CA ASP A 571 2.57 25.54 -25.02
C ASP A 571 1.75 25.44 -23.71
N LEU A 572 1.82 26.47 -22.87
CA LEU A 572 1.27 26.51 -21.51
C LEU A 572 -0.27 26.61 -21.48
N VAL A 573 -0.95 25.57 -21.97
CA VAL A 573 -2.40 25.38 -21.88
C VAL A 573 -2.75 24.72 -20.55
N LYS A 574 -3.72 25.30 -19.82
CA LYS A 574 -4.19 24.77 -18.52
C LYS A 574 -5.07 23.53 -18.72
N VAL A 575 -5.13 22.69 -17.69
CA VAL A 575 -5.96 21.46 -17.69
C VAL A 575 -7.45 21.76 -17.86
N ASP A 576 -7.94 22.91 -17.37
CA ASP A 576 -9.34 23.31 -17.55
C ASP A 576 -9.70 23.62 -19.00
N ASP A 577 -8.71 24.01 -19.81
CA ASP A 577 -8.86 24.27 -21.24
C ASP A 577 -8.64 22.99 -22.09
N LEU A 578 -8.22 21.88 -21.46
CA LEU A 578 -8.05 20.59 -22.11
C LEU A 578 -9.42 19.91 -22.32
N PRO A 579 -9.77 19.44 -23.54
CA PRO A 579 -11.01 18.73 -23.77
C PRO A 579 -11.17 17.51 -22.85
N LYS A 580 -12.34 17.37 -22.20
CA LYS A 580 -12.63 16.20 -21.35
C LYS A 580 -12.55 14.88 -22.11
N THR A 581 -12.78 14.92 -23.42
CA THR A 581 -12.62 13.76 -24.33
C THR A 581 -11.19 13.28 -24.44
N ASP A 582 -10.20 14.09 -24.07
CA ASP A 582 -8.77 13.75 -24.14
C ASP A 582 -8.24 13.19 -22.82
N ARG A 583 -9.05 13.17 -21.75
CA ARG A 583 -8.64 12.70 -20.41
C ARG A 583 -9.14 11.28 -20.08
N PRO A 584 -8.36 10.42 -19.40
CA PRO A 584 -6.98 10.67 -18.99
C PRO A 584 -6.01 10.59 -20.18
N ILE A 585 -4.97 11.43 -20.17
CA ILE A 585 -4.07 11.59 -21.32
C ILE A 585 -3.18 10.37 -21.54
N ASN A 586 -2.79 9.64 -20.47
CA ASN A 586 -2.06 8.36 -20.60
C ASN A 586 -2.76 7.29 -21.43
N GLN A 587 -4.09 7.31 -21.53
CA GLN A 587 -4.89 6.33 -22.28
C GLN A 587 -5.27 6.83 -23.68
N LYS A 588 -5.10 8.12 -23.97
CA LYS A 588 -5.71 8.76 -25.15
C LYS A 588 -4.70 9.48 -26.04
N TRP A 589 -3.56 9.87 -25.51
CA TRP A 589 -2.51 10.56 -26.24
C TRP A 589 -1.33 9.63 -26.50
N SER A 590 -0.59 9.91 -27.58
CA SER A 590 0.72 9.30 -27.78
C SER A 590 1.71 9.84 -26.75
N TRP A 591 2.68 9.01 -26.33
CA TRP A 591 3.64 9.37 -25.28
C TRP A 591 4.42 10.63 -25.61
N ASP A 592 4.86 10.82 -26.86
CA ASP A 592 5.56 12.03 -27.31
C ASP A 592 4.74 13.32 -27.13
N ARG A 593 3.41 13.23 -27.27
CA ARG A 593 2.50 14.37 -27.07
C ARG A 593 2.39 14.72 -25.60
N ILE A 594 2.34 13.72 -24.74
CA ILE A 594 2.38 13.91 -23.28
C ILE A 594 3.69 14.61 -22.89
N LEU A 595 4.84 14.07 -23.32
CA LEU A 595 6.16 14.60 -22.93
C LEU A 595 6.41 16.06 -23.34
N ARG A 596 5.97 16.47 -24.53
CA ARG A 596 6.16 17.88 -24.96
C ARG A 596 5.08 18.84 -24.45
N SER A 597 4.02 18.34 -23.83
CA SER A 597 2.94 19.16 -23.27
C SER A 597 3.35 19.79 -21.94
N PRO A 598 2.61 20.79 -21.41
CA PRO A 598 2.86 21.36 -20.09
C PRO A 598 2.29 20.51 -18.96
N TYR A 599 1.61 19.39 -19.26
CA TYR A 599 0.82 18.67 -18.27
C TYR A 599 1.67 17.86 -17.32
N ILE A 600 1.32 17.96 -16.04
CA ILE A 600 2.05 17.36 -14.93
C ILE A 600 1.24 16.17 -14.39
N LYS A 601 1.86 14.98 -14.36
CA LYS A 601 1.24 13.74 -13.85
C LYS A 601 0.90 13.88 -12.36
N GLN A 602 1.86 14.38 -11.57
CA GLN A 602 1.81 14.47 -10.12
C GLN A 602 2.73 15.57 -9.56
N ALA A 603 2.58 15.88 -8.27
CA ALA A 603 3.39 16.90 -7.61
C ALA A 603 4.90 16.64 -7.82
N ASP A 604 5.62 17.65 -8.33
CA ASP A 604 7.07 17.61 -8.58
C ASP A 604 7.75 18.78 -7.85
N VAL A 605 7.63 20.01 -8.35
CA VAL A 605 8.04 21.20 -7.59
C VAL A 605 7.25 21.29 -6.29
N LEU A 606 5.94 21.04 -6.35
CA LEU A 606 5.10 21.00 -5.16
C LEU A 606 5.50 19.85 -4.21
N GLN A 607 6.06 18.74 -4.68
CA GLN A 607 6.60 17.71 -3.80
C GLN A 607 7.77 18.25 -2.96
N GLY A 608 8.65 19.04 -3.57
CA GLY A 608 9.76 19.68 -2.86
C GLY A 608 9.30 20.69 -1.82
N PHE A 609 8.29 21.51 -2.14
CA PHE A 609 7.69 22.44 -1.17
C PHE A 609 7.04 21.73 0.01
N TYR A 610 6.50 20.51 -0.20
CA TYR A 610 5.98 19.69 0.88
C TYR A 610 7.09 19.12 1.77
N PHE A 611 8.14 18.52 1.18
CA PHE A 611 9.25 17.94 1.94
C PHE A 611 10.05 19.00 2.72
N PHE A 612 10.29 20.15 2.10
CA PHE A 612 11.17 21.20 2.59
C PHE A 612 10.40 22.46 2.95
N GLU A 613 9.20 22.29 3.50
CA GLU A 613 8.28 23.38 3.84
C GLU A 613 8.92 24.49 4.69
N GLU A 614 9.87 24.13 5.57
CA GLU A 614 10.58 25.06 6.46
C GLU A 614 11.57 25.98 5.72
N ASP A 615 11.97 25.63 4.49
CA ASP A 615 12.93 26.39 3.68
C ASP A 615 12.27 27.49 2.84
N PHE A 616 10.93 27.50 2.74
CA PHE A 616 10.18 28.40 1.86
C PHE A 616 9.12 29.20 2.60
N SER A 617 8.88 30.43 2.14
CA SER A 617 7.80 31.26 2.70
C SER A 617 6.42 30.77 2.24
N LEU A 618 5.37 31.18 2.95
CA LEU A 618 3.99 30.91 2.53
C LEU A 618 3.67 31.58 1.19
N GLU A 619 4.26 32.76 0.93
CA GLU A 619 4.11 33.49 -0.34
C GLU A 619 4.79 32.73 -1.48
N ASP A 620 5.97 32.14 -1.25
CA ASP A 620 6.62 31.30 -2.26
C ASP A 620 5.75 30.09 -2.57
N LEU A 621 5.22 29.40 -1.54
CA LEU A 621 4.31 28.28 -1.74
C LEU A 621 3.11 28.69 -2.59
N GLU A 622 2.46 29.81 -2.27
CA GLU A 622 1.30 30.30 -3.01
C GLU A 622 1.61 30.52 -4.50
N LYS A 623 2.71 31.21 -4.81
CA LYS A 623 3.14 31.45 -6.20
C LYS A 623 3.37 30.16 -6.97
N HIS A 624 4.06 29.19 -6.37
CA HIS A 624 4.36 27.93 -7.03
C HIS A 624 3.10 27.06 -7.18
N PHE A 625 2.23 27.06 -6.18
CA PHE A 625 0.95 26.36 -6.23
C PHE A 625 0.06 26.90 -7.35
N ASP A 626 -0.10 28.23 -7.43
CA ASP A 626 -0.89 28.91 -8.47
C ASP A 626 -0.34 28.69 -9.88
N PHE A 627 0.97 28.50 -10.01
CA PHE A 627 1.60 28.21 -11.28
C PHE A 627 1.40 26.75 -11.70
N TYR A 628 1.68 25.78 -10.82
CA TYR A 628 1.77 24.37 -11.19
C TYR A 628 0.46 23.57 -11.09
N GLU A 629 -0.41 23.89 -10.13
CA GLU A 629 -1.66 23.14 -9.95
C GLU A 629 -2.55 23.18 -11.22
N PRO A 630 -2.70 24.32 -11.92
CA PRO A 630 -3.52 24.37 -13.13
C PRO A 630 -3.00 23.53 -14.31
N PHE A 631 -1.75 23.09 -14.27
CA PHE A 631 -1.16 22.19 -15.27
C PHE A 631 -1.17 20.71 -14.82
N THR A 632 -1.62 20.42 -13.61
CA THR A 632 -1.56 19.06 -13.04
C THR A 632 -2.83 18.26 -13.35
N VAL A 633 -2.68 17.13 -14.05
CA VAL A 633 -3.82 16.26 -14.41
C VAL A 633 -4.21 15.28 -13.30
N HIS A 634 -3.29 15.05 -12.36
CA HIS A 634 -3.38 14.07 -11.26
C HIS A 634 -3.68 12.66 -11.76
N GLU A 635 -2.90 12.19 -12.74
CA GLU A 635 -2.97 10.82 -13.31
C GLU A 635 -2.07 9.82 -12.55
N SER A 636 -1.63 10.22 -11.37
CA SER A 636 -1.09 9.35 -10.32
C SER A 636 -1.95 9.47 -9.08
N SER A 637 -2.22 8.34 -8.43
CA SER A 637 -2.95 8.29 -7.16
C SER A 637 -2.24 9.05 -6.02
N LEU A 638 -0.91 9.24 -6.13
CA LEU A 638 -0.09 9.98 -5.18
C LEU A 638 -0.23 11.51 -5.30
N SER A 639 -0.85 12.02 -6.37
CA SER A 639 -0.88 13.46 -6.65
C SER A 639 -1.83 14.27 -5.74
N PRO A 640 -3.11 13.88 -5.56
CA PRO A 640 -4.09 14.76 -4.91
C PRO A 640 -3.78 15.05 -3.44
N CYS A 641 -3.15 14.13 -2.70
CA CYS A 641 -2.91 14.32 -1.27
C CYS A 641 -1.95 15.49 -0.99
N VAL A 642 -0.86 15.62 -1.75
CA VAL A 642 0.10 16.74 -1.60
C VAL A 642 -0.58 18.08 -1.92
N HIS A 643 -1.40 18.10 -2.96
CA HIS A 643 -2.17 19.28 -3.33
C HIS A 643 -3.23 19.62 -2.27
N SER A 644 -3.88 18.62 -1.67
CA SER A 644 -4.81 18.81 -0.54
C SER A 644 -4.11 19.45 0.66
N ILE A 645 -2.92 18.97 1.03
CA ILE A 645 -2.15 19.47 2.17
C ILE A 645 -1.73 20.94 1.94
N GLN A 646 -1.24 21.26 0.73
CA GLN A 646 -0.79 22.61 0.42
C GLN A 646 -1.95 23.59 0.23
N ALA A 647 -3.02 23.19 -0.44
CA ALA A 647 -4.25 23.99 -0.50
C ALA A 647 -4.77 24.28 0.91
N ALA A 648 -4.69 23.29 1.83
CA ALA A 648 -5.06 23.50 3.21
C ALA A 648 -4.17 24.54 3.89
N LYS A 649 -2.84 24.38 3.79
CA LYS A 649 -1.86 25.33 4.33
C LYS A 649 -2.06 26.77 3.81
N LEU A 650 -2.50 26.94 2.56
CA LEU A 650 -2.84 28.21 1.92
C LEU A 650 -4.23 28.76 2.32
N GLY A 651 -5.00 28.04 3.14
CA GLY A 651 -6.35 28.44 3.54
C GLY A 651 -7.43 28.21 2.49
N ARG A 652 -7.13 27.45 1.43
CA ARG A 652 -8.04 27.16 0.30
C ARG A 652 -8.87 25.90 0.57
N MET A 653 -9.71 25.95 1.60
CA MET A 653 -10.41 24.76 2.14
C MET A 653 -11.29 24.03 1.14
N GLU A 654 -11.96 24.73 0.23
CA GLU A 654 -12.81 24.09 -0.78
C GLU A 654 -11.96 23.26 -1.76
N GLN A 655 -10.85 23.83 -2.24
CA GLN A 655 -9.90 23.13 -3.12
C GLN A 655 -9.26 21.93 -2.39
N ALA A 656 -8.85 22.13 -1.12
CA ALA A 656 -8.32 21.05 -0.30
C ALA A 656 -9.34 19.90 -0.11
N TYR A 657 -10.60 20.21 0.16
CA TYR A 657 -11.66 19.21 0.28
C TYR A 657 -11.90 18.43 -1.03
N ASN A 658 -11.90 19.11 -2.18
CA ASN A 658 -12.05 18.44 -3.47
C ASN A 658 -10.90 17.47 -3.76
N PHE A 659 -9.66 17.86 -3.45
CA PHE A 659 -8.52 16.96 -3.53
C PHE A 659 -8.61 15.79 -2.56
N TYR A 660 -9.03 16.06 -1.32
CA TYR A 660 -9.29 15.02 -0.33
C TYR A 660 -10.31 13.99 -0.82
N LEU A 661 -11.44 14.42 -1.40
CA LEU A 661 -12.44 13.50 -1.94
C LEU A 661 -11.86 12.62 -3.05
N ARG A 662 -11.04 13.21 -3.94
CA ARG A 662 -10.39 12.47 -5.03
C ARG A 662 -9.44 11.39 -4.51
N THR A 663 -8.63 11.66 -3.48
CA THR A 663 -7.75 10.63 -2.90
C THR A 663 -8.52 9.63 -2.03
N SER A 664 -9.46 10.08 -1.20
CA SER A 664 -10.18 9.21 -0.25
C SER A 664 -11.15 8.23 -0.91
N ARG A 665 -11.62 8.55 -2.11
CA ARG A 665 -12.57 7.72 -2.86
C ARG A 665 -12.03 7.28 -4.22
N LEU A 666 -10.71 7.34 -4.41
CA LEU A 666 -10.06 7.00 -5.68
C LEU A 666 -10.52 5.64 -6.19
N ASP A 667 -10.42 4.60 -5.35
CA ASP A 667 -10.81 3.24 -5.69
C ASP A 667 -12.33 3.03 -5.59
N LEU A 668 -12.98 3.59 -4.56
CA LEU A 668 -14.42 3.38 -4.32
C LEU A 668 -15.31 3.97 -5.42
N ASP A 669 -14.88 5.04 -6.08
CA ASP A 669 -15.58 5.69 -7.19
C ASP A 669 -14.86 5.46 -8.54
N ASP A 670 -13.81 4.64 -8.55
CA ASP A 670 -12.98 4.29 -9.72
C ASP A 670 -12.57 5.50 -10.59
N TYR A 671 -11.96 6.51 -9.95
CA TYR A 671 -11.58 7.76 -10.62
C TYR A 671 -10.60 7.55 -11.78
N ASN A 672 -9.72 6.57 -11.67
CA ASN A 672 -8.70 6.27 -12.67
C ASN A 672 -9.15 5.21 -13.70
N LYS A 673 -10.27 4.53 -13.48
CA LYS A 673 -10.75 3.42 -14.32
C LYS A 673 -9.79 2.24 -14.38
N GLU A 674 -9.27 1.86 -13.23
CA GLU A 674 -8.25 0.82 -13.07
C GLU A 674 -8.48 -0.04 -11.82
N VAL A 675 -9.63 0.12 -11.13
CA VAL A 675 -9.89 -0.61 -9.87
C VAL A 675 -9.95 -2.12 -10.08
N GLU A 676 -10.35 -2.60 -11.26
CA GLU A 676 -10.35 -4.04 -11.58
C GLU A 676 -8.97 -4.69 -11.48
N GLU A 677 -7.90 -3.92 -11.69
CA GLU A 677 -6.50 -4.36 -11.61
C GLU A 677 -5.96 -4.41 -10.16
N GLY A 678 -6.74 -3.93 -9.18
CA GLY A 678 -6.39 -3.84 -7.76
C GLY A 678 -6.40 -2.40 -7.21
N LEU A 679 -6.44 -2.28 -5.89
CA LEU A 679 -6.55 -1.02 -5.14
C LEU A 679 -5.24 -0.23 -5.09
N HIS A 680 -5.28 1.09 -4.95
CA HIS A 680 -4.08 1.94 -4.88
C HIS A 680 -3.57 2.11 -3.44
N ILE A 681 -3.11 1.02 -2.83
CA ILE A 681 -2.76 0.91 -1.40
C ILE A 681 -1.81 2.00 -0.91
N THR A 682 -0.70 2.28 -1.61
CA THR A 682 0.26 3.29 -1.12
C THR A 682 -0.32 4.69 -1.09
N SER A 683 -1.24 5.01 -2.01
CA SER A 683 -1.94 6.31 -2.04
C SER A 683 -2.92 6.51 -0.88
N MET A 684 -3.39 5.43 -0.27
CA MET A 684 -4.30 5.47 0.88
C MET A 684 -3.64 6.13 2.10
N ALA A 685 -2.31 6.06 2.21
CA ALA A 685 -1.56 6.81 3.23
C ALA A 685 -1.67 8.32 3.00
N GLY A 686 -1.67 8.76 1.74
CA GLY A 686 -1.90 10.15 1.36
C GLY A 686 -3.26 10.69 1.79
N THR A 687 -4.30 9.85 1.84
CA THR A 687 -5.61 10.25 2.38
C THR A 687 -5.54 10.58 3.87
N TRP A 688 -4.84 9.75 4.65
CA TRP A 688 -4.60 10.02 6.07
C TRP A 688 -3.79 11.31 6.27
N MET A 689 -2.73 11.49 5.48
CA MET A 689 -1.89 12.70 5.52
C MET A 689 -2.70 13.96 5.21
N SER A 690 -3.63 13.90 4.25
CA SER A 690 -4.51 15.03 3.89
C SER A 690 -5.34 15.53 5.08
N ILE A 691 -5.73 14.64 6.00
CA ILE A 691 -6.45 15.02 7.23
C ILE A 691 -5.51 15.51 8.31
N VAL A 692 -4.44 14.74 8.61
CA VAL A 692 -3.59 15.03 9.75
C VAL A 692 -2.65 16.20 9.48
N GLU A 693 -1.96 16.18 8.34
CA GLU A 693 -1.01 17.22 7.93
C GLU A 693 -1.68 18.34 7.13
N GLY A 694 -2.77 18.07 6.42
CA GLY A 694 -3.56 19.08 5.72
C GLY A 694 -4.51 19.81 6.66
N PHE A 695 -5.71 19.26 6.89
CA PHE A 695 -6.74 19.91 7.70
C PHE A 695 -6.31 20.14 9.15
N GLY A 696 -5.68 19.16 9.80
CA GLY A 696 -5.13 19.28 11.16
C GLY A 696 -3.92 20.23 11.24
N GLY A 697 -3.27 20.51 10.11
CA GLY A 697 -2.07 21.33 10.04
C GLY A 697 -0.92 20.79 10.91
N MET A 698 -0.86 19.48 11.14
CA MET A 698 0.14 18.87 12.02
C MET A 698 1.54 18.98 11.43
N ARG A 699 2.50 19.50 12.20
CA ARG A 699 3.94 19.51 11.90
C ARG A 699 4.74 19.18 13.15
N VAL A 700 6.00 18.82 12.99
CA VAL A 700 6.98 18.78 14.10
C VAL A 700 7.85 20.03 13.98
N ILE A 701 7.76 20.94 14.95
CA ILE A 701 8.50 22.21 14.98
C ILE A 701 9.19 22.34 16.34
N ASP A 702 10.51 22.55 16.33
CA ASP A 702 11.34 22.63 17.53
C ASP A 702 11.09 21.45 18.51
N ASP A 703 11.14 20.21 17.99
CA ASP A 703 10.89 18.97 18.74
C ASP A 703 9.49 18.83 19.37
N LYS A 704 8.52 19.64 18.93
CA LYS A 704 7.15 19.60 19.43
C LYS A 704 6.16 19.42 18.30
N LEU A 705 5.06 18.73 18.59
CA LEU A 705 3.90 18.75 17.70
C LEU A 705 3.31 20.16 17.66
N SER A 706 3.05 20.63 16.45
CA SER A 706 2.41 21.89 16.14
C SER A 706 1.18 21.63 15.29
N PHE A 707 0.07 22.29 15.62
CA PHE A 707 -1.20 22.18 14.92
C PHE A 707 -1.68 23.56 14.46
N LYS A 708 -2.26 23.60 13.25
CA LYS A 708 -3.00 24.76 12.72
C LYS A 708 -4.31 24.25 12.11
N PRO A 709 -5.27 23.83 12.96
CA PRO A 709 -6.45 23.11 12.51
C PRO A 709 -7.39 23.99 11.69
N GLN A 710 -7.95 23.42 10.63
CA GLN A 710 -8.94 24.03 9.75
C GLN A 710 -9.96 22.98 9.34
N ILE A 711 -11.20 23.39 9.11
CA ILE A 711 -12.30 22.49 8.78
C ILE A 711 -12.99 22.95 7.49
N PRO A 712 -13.27 22.05 6.52
CA PRO A 712 -14.07 22.39 5.35
C PRO A 712 -15.56 22.50 5.70
N ASN A 713 -16.30 23.33 4.95
CA ASN A 713 -17.73 23.60 5.20
C ASN A 713 -18.63 22.34 5.17
N GLN A 714 -18.17 21.29 4.50
CA GLN A 714 -18.87 20.01 4.36
C GLN A 714 -18.84 19.18 5.66
N TRP A 715 -17.92 19.47 6.57
CA TRP A 715 -17.76 18.71 7.83
C TRP A 715 -18.25 19.53 9.02
N LYS A 716 -18.99 18.88 9.90
CA LYS A 716 -19.36 19.42 11.22
C LYS A 716 -18.23 19.29 12.22
N ALA A 717 -17.53 18.17 12.16
CA ALA A 717 -16.36 17.89 12.97
C ALA A 717 -15.48 16.85 12.30
N TYR A 718 -14.21 16.82 12.66
CA TYR A 718 -13.36 15.65 12.46
C TYR A 718 -12.46 15.41 13.66
N SER A 719 -12.06 14.17 13.88
CA SER A 719 -11.11 13.83 14.93
C SER A 719 -10.17 12.71 14.52
N PHE A 720 -8.93 12.80 14.96
CA PHE A 720 -7.89 11.81 14.72
C PHE A 720 -7.00 11.68 15.97
N LYS A 721 -6.22 10.59 16.02
CA LYS A 721 -5.20 10.38 17.04
C LYS A 721 -3.82 10.29 16.40
N VAL A 722 -2.82 10.75 17.14
CA VAL A 722 -1.41 10.54 16.81
C VAL A 722 -0.65 10.08 18.03
N ASN A 723 0.21 9.08 17.87
CA ASN A 723 1.22 8.73 18.86
C ASN A 723 2.49 9.53 18.56
N PHE A 724 2.92 10.36 19.50
CA PHE A 724 4.17 11.10 19.41
C PHE A 724 5.00 10.84 20.67
N ARG A 725 6.09 10.08 20.51
CA ARG A 725 7.03 9.75 21.60
C ARG A 725 6.32 9.07 22.80
N ASN A 726 5.45 8.10 22.52
CA ASN A 726 4.62 7.38 23.50
C ASN A 726 3.65 8.30 24.26
N ARG A 727 3.10 9.29 23.56
CA ARG A 727 2.01 10.16 24.02
C ARG A 727 0.94 10.17 22.94
N ILE A 728 -0.23 9.65 23.27
CA ILE A 728 -1.35 9.59 22.33
C ILE A 728 -2.16 10.86 22.51
N ILE A 729 -2.18 11.69 21.48
CA ILE A 729 -2.94 12.94 21.46
C ILE A 729 -4.11 12.74 20.51
N LYS A 730 -5.33 12.89 21.05
CA LYS A 730 -6.54 12.96 20.24
C LYS A 730 -6.85 14.43 19.96
N VAL A 731 -7.00 14.75 18.69
CA VAL A 731 -7.38 16.08 18.21
C VAL A 731 -8.81 15.98 17.70
N LYS A 732 -9.70 16.86 18.15
CA LYS A 732 -11.04 17.02 17.58
C LYS A 732 -11.24 18.47 17.19
N VAL A 733 -11.68 18.67 15.95
CA VAL A 733 -11.88 20.00 15.36
C VAL A 733 -13.34 20.12 14.98
N THR A 734 -13.93 21.26 15.32
CA THR A 734 -15.30 21.66 14.95
C THR A 734 -15.25 23.03 14.30
N THR A 735 -16.40 23.55 13.85
CA THR A 735 -16.49 24.93 13.35
C THR A 735 -16.25 25.99 14.44
N GLU A 736 -16.38 25.64 15.72
CA GLU A 736 -16.34 26.60 16.84
C GLU A 736 -15.04 26.51 17.66
N SER A 737 -14.48 25.31 17.80
CA SER A 737 -13.31 25.07 18.66
C SER A 737 -12.48 23.87 18.23
N THR A 738 -11.23 23.82 18.68
CA THR A 738 -10.40 22.61 18.65
C THR A 738 -10.16 22.11 20.07
N THR A 739 -10.35 20.81 20.29
CA THR A 739 -10.05 20.17 21.57
C THR A 739 -8.92 19.16 21.44
N PHE A 740 -8.07 19.10 22.47
CA PHE A 740 -6.97 18.16 22.61
C PHE A 740 -7.16 17.34 23.88
N GLU A 741 -7.01 16.03 23.75
CA GLU A 741 -7.07 15.07 24.86
C GLU A 741 -5.79 14.22 24.82
N LEU A 742 -5.12 14.11 25.97
CA LEU A 742 -3.90 13.33 26.13
C LEU A 742 -4.19 12.03 26.88
N SER A 743 -3.84 10.90 26.28
CA SER A 743 -3.84 9.61 26.98
C SER A 743 -2.48 9.35 27.65
N GLY A 744 -2.48 8.63 28.77
CA GLY A 744 -1.27 8.20 29.48
C GLY A 744 -1.14 8.85 30.86
N SER A 745 0.09 9.03 31.35
CA SER A 745 0.36 9.51 32.73
C SER A 745 1.35 10.67 32.81
N LYS A 746 1.81 11.18 31.67
CA LYS A 746 2.83 12.24 31.61
C LYS A 746 2.38 13.35 30.68
N GLU A 747 2.50 14.59 31.12
CA GLU A 747 2.20 15.80 30.35
C GLU A 747 3.01 15.89 29.03
N VAL A 748 2.51 16.69 28.10
CA VAL A 748 3.22 17.04 26.86
C VAL A 748 2.93 18.48 26.44
N SER A 749 3.97 19.18 25.98
CA SER A 749 3.88 20.53 25.43
C SER A 749 3.72 20.48 23.92
N ILE A 750 2.62 21.05 23.40
CA ILE A 750 2.36 21.22 21.98
C ILE A 750 2.32 22.70 21.59
N ARG A 751 2.22 22.97 20.28
CA ARG A 751 1.92 24.28 19.72
C ARG A 751 0.57 24.25 19.01
N VAL A 752 -0.27 25.25 19.23
CA VAL A 752 -1.54 25.42 18.52
C VAL A 752 -1.60 26.86 18.03
N ASN A 753 -1.71 27.04 16.70
CA ASN A 753 -1.69 28.36 16.07
C ASN A 753 -0.48 29.23 16.52
N GLY A 754 0.68 28.59 16.65
CA GLY A 754 1.93 29.23 17.08
C GLY A 754 2.08 29.46 18.59
N LYS A 755 1.05 29.20 19.40
CA LYS A 755 1.09 29.36 20.87
C LYS A 755 1.39 28.04 21.56
N LYS A 756 2.19 28.09 22.63
CA LYS A 756 2.47 26.93 23.49
C LYS A 756 1.21 26.54 24.26
N VAL A 757 0.87 25.25 24.25
CA VAL A 757 -0.23 24.65 25.02
C VAL A 757 0.31 23.44 25.76
N GLU A 758 0.05 23.34 27.07
CA GLU A 758 0.37 22.16 27.87
C GLU A 758 -0.85 21.24 27.91
N LEU A 759 -0.62 19.95 27.70
CA LEU A 759 -1.65 18.92 27.83
C LEU A 759 -1.32 18.04 29.02
N PHE A 760 -2.30 17.84 29.90
CA PHE A 760 -2.23 16.91 31.02
C PHE A 760 -3.14 15.71 30.75
N PRO A 761 -2.79 14.50 31.23
CA PRO A 761 -3.71 13.37 31.18
C PRO A 761 -5.03 13.68 31.87
N ASP A 762 -6.13 13.11 31.36
CA ASP A 762 -7.50 13.27 31.88
C ASP A 762 -8.07 14.71 31.82
N GLU A 763 -7.34 15.65 31.21
CA GLU A 763 -7.82 17.01 30.95
C GLU A 763 -8.16 17.21 29.46
N LEU A 764 -9.32 17.82 29.20
CA LEU A 764 -9.70 18.26 27.87
C LEU A 764 -9.33 19.73 27.68
N VAL A 765 -8.35 20.01 26.81
CA VAL A 765 -7.93 21.37 26.51
C VAL A 765 -8.66 21.87 25.27
N THR A 766 -9.33 23.01 25.37
CA THR A 766 -10.05 23.66 24.26
C THR A 766 -9.34 24.95 23.86
N VAL A 767 -9.09 25.12 22.55
CA VAL A 767 -8.42 26.28 21.95
C VAL A 767 -9.31 26.94 20.90
#